data_AF-A0A6N2EMC1-F1
#
_entry.id   AF-A0A6N2EMC1-F1
#
_cell.length_a   1.000
_cell.length_b   1.000
_cell.length_c   1.000
_cell.angle_alpha   90.00
_cell.angle_beta   90.00
_cell.angle_gamma   90.00
#
_symmetry.space_group_name_H-M   'P 1'
#
loop_
_entity.id
_entity.type
_entity.pdbx_description
1 polymer ?
#
loop_
_entity_poly.entity_id
_entity_poly.type
_entity_poly.pdbx_seq_one_letter_code
_entity_poly.pdbx_strand_id
1 'polypeptide(L)'
;MAIGTLTDLGDRLPRGFGAATVDHSQAGGPVRVCVLVSERPDPASGRLVVLRETPEARVCLGAMLDASDAVVHWLEIWVQHFDGLDSTPPAYRDALTNRAMDERWSKLASALDKMPRRTLIRTGHEDASPRPTWIDPEAMAPVHPVVQGVGVPLELCTDDALLREVGLPEYSTTLARYLWSPEMGLESPFVPVTRATPETGPSVSLEAATGETRELVPLNPCGGRMLVRLHAPMALEEYDRLIEGGAWEGPRHGKSPLPLDPPEPEAFADPDEAERGLLLGRQGKCGRTVEALHLKLRTLAQAVDEVARLTASTGRPLLNLTDASFRVFGAGAGVGLPSLWASRVSLVEAGTAVELALGEGGASCFLVPEEELQGIFRPRVRTAVRGRGSVRIREVHADGGKGLVVEGTLSTDERVGAASSDVVWLVLPVGDRRIDLYASVSADRAMAGGELRLKSFGRALSDEDRAALEGARGVLIEQVSFEVIPLLRSPCDMHALAVLGAKLLLAGPDRPLSVVLDELMSLAGRLAEGGGHETPIEDRIAAVFDEDPRWIEALGPLRLTSEGVEPGEAFGLVPSGVWFSALGTLVKMLPGAGPDSVSRDPGDARPGGLHLIYEPIIERLGLLLVRTRSLIVIDWNYNREINGVLRRFMSGLAPSGADA
;
A
#
# COMPACT_ATOMS: atom_id res chain seq x y z
N MET A 1 -38.25 -2.63 34.50
CA MET A 1 -37.27 -2.59 33.39
C MET A 1 -35.99 -2.03 33.97
N ALA A 2 -34.98 -2.89 34.10
CA ALA A 2 -33.71 -2.56 34.72
C ALA A 2 -32.90 -1.67 33.78
N ILE A 3 -32.40 -0.56 34.31
CA ILE A 3 -31.38 0.28 33.67
C ILE A 3 -30.10 -0.57 33.68
N GLY A 4 -29.71 -1.07 32.51
CA GLY A 4 -28.47 -1.81 32.34
C GLY A 4 -27.28 -0.93 32.71
N THR A 5 -26.47 -1.42 33.63
CA THR A 5 -25.23 -0.80 34.09
C THR A 5 -24.22 -0.67 32.94
N LEU A 6 -23.74 0.56 32.77
CA LEU A 6 -22.84 1.07 31.73
C LEU A 6 -21.36 0.66 31.97
N THR A 7 -21.09 -0.62 32.24
CA THR A 7 -19.81 -1.03 32.86
C THR A 7 -19.11 -2.28 32.30
N ASP A 8 -19.41 -2.74 31.08
CA ASP A 8 -18.79 -3.97 30.55
C ASP A 8 -18.36 -3.89 29.06
N LEU A 9 -18.24 -2.67 28.51
CA LEU A 9 -17.85 -2.45 27.11
C LEU A 9 -16.43 -1.90 27.02
N GLY A 10 -15.47 -2.77 26.69
CA GLY A 10 -14.27 -2.43 25.91
C GLY A 10 -12.90 -2.75 26.50
N ASP A 11 -12.78 -2.97 27.80
CA ASP A 11 -11.46 -3.07 28.44
C ASP A 11 -10.90 -4.50 28.52
N ARG A 12 -11.49 -5.52 27.90
CA ARG A 12 -11.11 -6.94 28.10
C ARG A 12 -10.82 -7.70 26.81
N LEU A 13 -9.94 -8.69 26.92
CA LEU A 13 -9.65 -9.61 25.84
C LEU A 13 -10.91 -10.37 25.38
N PRO A 14 -11.08 -10.63 24.06
CA PRO A 14 -12.13 -11.48 23.54
C PRO A 14 -12.15 -12.86 24.20
N ARG A 15 -13.36 -13.41 24.44
CA ARG A 15 -13.50 -14.76 25.02
C ARG A 15 -12.81 -15.81 24.16
N GLY A 16 -12.04 -16.71 24.79
CA GLY A 16 -11.29 -17.76 24.12
C GLY A 16 -9.92 -17.32 23.58
N PHE A 17 -9.48 -16.11 23.93
CA PHE A 17 -8.16 -15.59 23.61
C PHE A 17 -7.43 -15.16 24.88
N GLY A 18 -6.15 -15.52 24.94
CA GLY A 18 -5.19 -14.97 25.89
C GLY A 18 -4.23 -13.99 25.22
N ALA A 19 -3.43 -13.32 26.03
CA ALA A 19 -2.44 -12.37 25.57
C ALA A 19 -1.07 -12.75 26.14
N ALA A 20 -0.12 -13.02 25.26
CA ALA A 20 1.25 -13.36 25.65
C ALA A 20 2.18 -12.19 25.39
N THR A 21 3.04 -11.84 26.35
CA THR A 21 4.00 -10.74 26.16
C THR A 21 4.96 -11.08 25.02
N VAL A 22 5.34 -10.07 24.23
CA VAL A 22 6.30 -10.29 23.14
C VAL A 22 7.74 -10.49 23.63
N ASP A 23 8.04 -10.04 24.85
CA ASP A 23 9.34 -10.12 25.49
C ASP A 23 9.17 -10.40 27.00
N HIS A 24 10.10 -11.15 27.61
CA HIS A 24 10.07 -11.46 29.05
C HIS A 24 10.28 -10.24 29.94
N SER A 25 11.04 -9.24 29.49
CA SER A 25 11.32 -8.02 30.26
C SER A 25 10.06 -7.20 30.57
N GLN A 26 8.97 -7.46 29.84
CA GLN A 26 7.68 -6.83 30.05
C GLN A 26 6.85 -7.55 31.13
N ALA A 27 7.27 -8.72 31.60
CA ALA A 27 6.57 -9.43 32.67
C ALA A 27 6.55 -8.58 33.95
N GLY A 28 5.35 -8.21 34.39
CA GLY A 28 5.15 -7.36 35.58
C GLY A 28 5.27 -5.85 35.35
N GLY A 29 5.46 -5.40 34.10
CA GLY A 29 5.42 -3.98 33.75
C GLY A 29 4.01 -3.38 33.93
N PRO A 30 3.89 -2.06 34.21
CA PRO A 30 2.59 -1.41 34.35
C PRO A 30 1.80 -1.37 33.03
N VAL A 31 2.52 -1.47 31.91
CA VAL A 31 1.97 -1.61 30.56
C VAL A 31 2.80 -2.66 29.82
N ARG A 32 2.14 -3.54 29.09
CA ARG A 32 2.73 -4.68 28.37
C ARG A 32 2.30 -4.68 26.92
N VAL A 33 3.21 -5.04 26.02
CA VAL A 33 2.88 -5.30 24.62
C VAL A 33 2.72 -6.80 24.45
N CYS A 34 1.51 -7.23 24.08
CA CYS A 34 1.17 -8.63 23.99
C CYS A 34 0.68 -8.99 22.60
N VAL A 35 0.98 -10.21 22.14
CA VAL A 35 0.33 -10.83 20.98
C VAL A 35 -0.92 -11.57 21.43
N LEU A 36 -1.97 -11.52 20.62
CA LEU A 36 -3.21 -12.25 20.90
C LEU A 36 -3.09 -13.71 20.44
N VAL A 37 -3.41 -14.64 21.34
CA VAL A 37 -3.27 -16.08 21.13
C VAL A 37 -4.59 -16.76 21.45
N SER A 38 -5.11 -17.55 20.52
CA SER A 38 -6.29 -18.36 20.77
C SER A 38 -5.96 -19.52 21.71
N GLU A 39 -6.80 -19.72 22.73
CA GLU A 39 -6.69 -20.81 23.69
C GLU A 39 -6.77 -22.19 23.00
N ARG A 40 -7.49 -22.26 21.88
CA ARG A 40 -7.61 -23.45 21.03
C ARG A 40 -7.21 -23.10 19.61
N PRO A 41 -6.40 -23.94 18.94
CA PRO A 41 -6.01 -23.66 17.56
C PRO A 41 -7.26 -23.67 16.67
N ASP A 42 -7.45 -22.61 15.89
CA ASP A 42 -8.39 -22.66 14.78
C ASP A 42 -7.79 -23.56 13.67
N PRO A 43 -8.55 -24.52 13.12
CA PRO A 43 -8.02 -25.43 12.10
C PRO A 43 -7.50 -24.74 10.84
N ALA A 44 -8.01 -23.55 10.51
CA ALA A 44 -7.60 -22.78 9.33
C ALA A 44 -6.59 -21.67 9.67
N SER A 45 -6.76 -21.00 10.81
CA SER A 45 -5.97 -19.82 11.17
C SER A 45 -4.91 -20.05 12.25
N GLY A 46 -4.83 -21.25 12.83
CA GLY A 46 -3.88 -21.57 13.89
C GLY A 46 -4.21 -20.88 15.21
N ARG A 47 -3.19 -20.60 16.03
CA ARG A 47 -3.36 -19.94 17.34
C ARG A 47 -3.12 -18.43 17.31
N LEU A 48 -2.26 -17.92 16.43
CA LEU A 48 -2.03 -16.49 16.30
C LEU A 48 -3.12 -15.87 15.43
N VAL A 49 -3.61 -14.69 15.83
CA VAL A 49 -4.50 -13.91 14.98
C VAL A 49 -3.66 -13.16 13.95
N VAL A 50 -3.37 -13.80 12.82
CA VAL A 50 -2.65 -13.17 11.70
C VAL A 50 -3.60 -12.23 10.96
N LEU A 51 -3.25 -10.94 10.91
CA LEU A 51 -4.02 -9.90 10.23
C LEU A 51 -3.72 -9.87 8.73
N ARG A 52 -2.45 -10.10 8.36
CA ARG A 52 -1.95 -10.16 6.98
C ARG A 52 -0.53 -10.72 6.95
N GLU A 53 -0.15 -11.20 5.78
CA GLU A 53 1.21 -11.58 5.44
C GLU A 53 1.64 -10.78 4.22
N THR A 54 2.88 -10.30 4.25
CA THR A 54 3.55 -9.65 3.13
C THR A 54 4.84 -10.42 2.83
N PRO A 55 5.48 -10.18 1.67
CA PRO A 55 6.77 -10.79 1.37
C PRO A 55 7.86 -10.51 2.42
N GLU A 56 7.71 -9.46 3.24
CA GLU A 56 8.72 -8.99 4.19
C GLU A 56 8.32 -9.15 5.66
N ALA A 57 7.04 -9.39 5.95
CA ALA A 57 6.52 -9.36 7.30
C ALA A 57 5.29 -10.24 7.48
N ARG A 58 5.18 -10.85 8.65
CA ARG A 58 3.91 -11.36 9.18
C ARG A 58 3.37 -10.37 10.19
N VAL A 59 2.11 -9.98 10.05
CA VAL A 59 1.46 -9.02 10.94
C VAL A 59 0.41 -9.72 11.78
N CYS A 60 0.62 -9.75 13.09
CA CYS A 60 -0.29 -10.35 14.05
C CYS A 60 -1.08 -9.26 14.81
N LEU A 61 -2.30 -9.59 15.24
CA LEU A 61 -3.05 -8.77 16.17
C LEU A 61 -2.43 -8.92 17.56
N GLY A 62 -2.21 -7.78 18.21
CA GLY A 62 -1.77 -7.69 19.59
C GLY A 62 -2.60 -6.70 20.38
N ALA A 63 -2.27 -6.55 21.65
CA ALA A 63 -2.87 -5.59 22.55
C ALA A 63 -1.81 -4.99 23.46
N MET A 64 -2.00 -3.71 23.80
CA MET A 64 -1.33 -3.06 24.91
C MET A 64 -2.19 -3.29 26.15
N LEU A 65 -1.65 -4.00 27.14
CA LEU A 65 -2.38 -4.31 28.37
C LEU A 65 -1.81 -3.52 29.55
N ASP A 66 -2.68 -3.06 30.45
CA ASP A 66 -2.24 -2.52 31.72
C ASP A 66 -1.92 -3.64 32.75
N ALA A 67 -1.65 -3.25 34.00
CA ALA A 67 -1.37 -4.16 35.10
C ALA A 67 -2.59 -5.01 35.55
N SER A 68 -3.80 -4.65 35.12
CA SER A 68 -5.06 -5.35 35.40
C SER A 68 -5.51 -6.24 34.24
N ASP A 69 -4.63 -6.48 33.26
CA ASP A 69 -4.95 -7.16 32.00
C ASP A 69 -6.03 -6.43 31.17
N ALA A 70 -6.25 -5.13 31.41
CA ALA A 70 -7.19 -4.35 30.64
C ALA A 70 -6.57 -3.90 29.31
N VAL A 71 -7.33 -4.01 28.22
CA VAL A 71 -6.88 -3.56 26.89
C VAL A 71 -6.87 -2.04 26.83
N VAL A 72 -5.68 -1.46 26.76
CA VAL A 72 -5.49 -0.02 26.57
C VAL A 72 -5.63 0.33 25.09
N HIS A 73 -4.96 -0.43 24.23
CA HIS A 73 -4.98 -0.24 22.78
C HIS A 73 -4.81 -1.56 22.03
N TRP A 74 -5.52 -1.72 20.92
CA TRP A 74 -5.25 -2.77 19.95
C TRP A 74 -4.02 -2.42 19.10
N LEU A 75 -3.19 -3.42 18.84
CA LEU A 75 -1.89 -3.27 18.19
C LEU A 75 -1.76 -4.18 16.97
N GLU A 76 -0.95 -3.76 16.02
CA GLU A 76 -0.37 -4.65 15.02
C GLU A 76 1.08 -4.91 15.38
N ILE A 77 1.43 -6.19 15.51
CA ILE A 77 2.79 -6.65 15.75
C ILE A 77 3.31 -7.21 14.45
N TRP A 78 4.21 -6.47 13.82
CA TRP A 78 4.88 -6.86 12.60
C TRP A 78 6.17 -7.58 12.97
N VAL A 79 6.35 -8.77 12.40
CA VAL A 79 7.55 -9.58 12.56
C VAL A 79 8.19 -9.73 11.20
N GLN A 80 9.42 -9.28 11.04
CA GLN A 80 10.19 -9.44 9.80
C GLN A 80 10.35 -10.94 9.52
N HIS A 81 9.83 -11.37 8.38
CA HIS A 81 9.70 -12.78 8.04
C HIS A 81 9.84 -12.97 6.52
N PHE A 82 10.40 -14.10 6.10
CA PHE A 82 10.84 -14.30 4.71
C PHE A 82 10.22 -15.49 3.99
N ASP A 83 9.41 -16.33 4.65
CA ASP A 83 8.82 -17.48 3.93
C ASP A 83 7.84 -17.00 2.84
N GLY A 84 7.34 -15.77 2.93
CA GLY A 84 6.56 -15.11 1.88
C GLY A 84 7.36 -14.78 0.61
N LEU A 85 8.69 -14.87 0.61
CA LEU A 85 9.51 -14.68 -0.59
C LEU A 85 9.49 -15.91 -1.51
N ASP A 86 9.10 -17.07 -1.02
CA ASP A 86 9.07 -18.31 -1.82
C ASP A 86 8.12 -18.19 -3.03
N SER A 87 7.04 -17.40 -2.90
CA SER A 87 6.10 -17.10 -3.98
C SER A 87 6.57 -15.97 -4.91
N THR A 88 7.70 -15.32 -4.65
CA THR A 88 8.21 -14.23 -5.49
C THR A 88 9.15 -14.71 -6.61
N PRO A 89 9.25 -14.00 -7.75
CA PRO A 89 10.16 -14.37 -8.83
C PRO A 89 11.65 -14.38 -8.40
N PRO A 90 12.51 -15.24 -8.99
CA PRO A 90 13.93 -15.30 -8.63
C PRO A 90 14.66 -13.96 -8.69
N ALA A 91 14.43 -13.15 -9.73
CA ALA A 91 15.05 -11.82 -9.86
C ALA A 91 14.69 -10.86 -8.71
N TYR A 92 13.51 -11.03 -8.09
CA TYR A 92 13.11 -10.28 -6.91
C TYR A 92 13.89 -10.75 -5.67
N ARG A 93 14.02 -12.07 -5.50
CA ARG A 93 14.79 -12.67 -4.39
C ARG A 93 16.29 -12.38 -4.48
N ASP A 94 16.87 -12.45 -5.68
CA ASP A 94 18.29 -12.23 -5.91
C ASP A 94 18.73 -10.79 -5.59
N ALA A 95 17.77 -9.85 -5.62
CA ALA A 95 17.99 -8.45 -5.23
C ALA A 95 17.91 -8.22 -3.71
N LEU A 96 17.49 -9.22 -2.92
CA LEU A 96 17.28 -9.09 -1.49
C LEU A 96 18.38 -9.83 -0.69
N THR A 97 18.84 -9.17 0.38
CA THR A 97 19.73 -9.75 1.39
C THR A 97 19.24 -9.35 2.77
N ASN A 98 19.68 -10.00 3.84
CA ASN A 98 19.31 -9.58 5.20
C ASN A 98 19.67 -8.12 5.46
N ARG A 99 20.83 -7.63 4.99
CA ARG A 99 21.21 -6.22 5.13
C ARG A 99 20.22 -5.31 4.43
N ALA A 100 19.88 -5.60 3.17
CA ALA A 100 18.92 -4.80 2.42
C ALA A 100 17.53 -4.79 3.11
N MET A 101 17.12 -5.92 3.67
CA MET A 101 15.88 -6.06 4.43
C MET A 101 15.88 -5.27 5.74
N ASP A 102 16.98 -5.31 6.50
CA ASP A 102 17.14 -4.57 7.75
C ASP A 102 17.17 -3.05 7.50
N GLU A 103 17.84 -2.61 6.43
CA GLU A 103 17.84 -1.21 6.01
C GLU A 103 16.44 -0.73 5.59
N ARG A 104 15.69 -1.55 4.83
CA ARG A 104 14.30 -1.27 4.46
C ARG A 104 13.42 -1.16 5.71
N TRP A 105 13.58 -2.08 6.66
CA TRP A 105 12.85 -2.10 7.92
C TRP A 105 13.11 -0.84 8.75
N SER A 106 14.38 -0.45 8.94
CA SER A 106 14.73 0.78 9.67
C SER A 106 14.22 2.03 8.96
N LYS A 107 14.27 2.09 7.62
CA LYS A 107 13.68 3.19 6.85
C LYS A 107 12.17 3.28 7.05
N LEU A 108 11.46 2.15 7.05
CA LEU A 108 10.03 2.08 7.34
C LEU A 108 9.72 2.55 8.76
N ALA A 109 10.44 2.05 9.77
CA ALA A 109 10.28 2.46 11.16
C ALA A 109 10.48 3.98 11.33
N SER A 110 11.54 4.52 10.74
CA SER A 110 11.82 5.95 10.71
C SER A 110 10.72 6.76 9.99
N ALA A 111 10.19 6.25 8.88
CA ALA A 111 9.11 6.91 8.16
C ALA A 111 7.82 6.96 9.00
N LEU A 112 7.45 5.85 9.65
CA LEU A 112 6.27 5.78 10.51
C LEU A 112 6.40 6.68 11.76
N ASP A 113 7.60 6.81 12.32
CA ASP A 113 7.86 7.69 13.48
C ASP A 113 7.77 9.19 13.11
N LYS A 114 8.01 9.54 11.84
CA LYS A 114 7.88 10.91 11.31
C LYS A 114 6.45 11.29 10.90
N MET A 115 5.52 10.32 10.87
CA MET A 115 4.13 10.62 10.53
C MET A 115 3.51 11.54 11.60
N PRO A 116 2.69 12.56 11.23
CA PRO A 116 2.20 13.57 12.17
C PRO A 116 1.43 13.03 13.39
N ARG A 117 0.87 11.81 13.27
CA ARG A 117 0.36 11.07 14.41
C ARG A 117 1.20 9.81 14.57
N ARG A 118 1.92 9.77 15.67
CA ARG A 118 2.76 8.64 16.06
C ARG A 118 1.88 7.41 16.30
N THR A 119 1.81 6.53 15.29
CA THR A 119 1.17 5.22 15.41
C THR A 119 2.16 4.15 15.86
N LEU A 120 3.46 4.38 15.62
CA LEU A 120 4.54 3.50 16.03
C LEU A 120 4.79 3.60 17.53
N ILE A 121 4.84 2.45 18.20
CA ILE A 121 5.27 2.31 19.59
C ILE A 121 6.69 1.78 19.55
N ARG A 122 7.64 2.56 20.05
CA ARG A 122 9.06 2.18 20.09
C ARG A 122 9.30 1.12 21.16
N THR A 123 9.79 -0.03 20.74
CA THR A 123 10.13 -1.18 21.59
C THR A 123 11.63 -1.45 21.63
N GLY A 124 12.40 -0.86 20.70
CA GLY A 124 13.81 -1.15 20.48
C GLY A 124 14.03 -2.29 19.47
N HIS A 125 13.00 -3.11 19.22
CA HIS A 125 13.07 -4.20 18.25
C HIS A 125 13.03 -3.73 16.79
N GLU A 126 12.82 -2.42 16.56
CA GLU A 126 12.83 -1.83 15.23
C GLU A 126 14.26 -1.73 14.66
N ASP A 127 15.23 -1.58 15.55
CA ASP A 127 16.63 -1.32 15.21
C ASP A 127 17.56 -2.49 15.62
N ALA A 128 17.12 -3.32 16.57
CA ALA A 128 17.85 -4.50 17.03
C ALA A 128 16.98 -5.76 16.92
N SER A 129 17.57 -6.86 16.48
CA SER A 129 16.89 -8.16 16.47
C SER A 129 16.60 -8.61 17.90
N PRO A 130 15.32 -8.89 18.26
CA PRO A 130 15.00 -9.55 19.51
C PRO A 130 15.51 -11.00 19.50
N ARG A 131 15.50 -11.63 20.67
CA ARG A 131 15.72 -13.07 20.75
C ARG A 131 14.66 -13.82 19.94
N PRO A 132 15.01 -14.97 19.33
CA PRO A 132 14.04 -15.88 18.76
C PRO A 132 12.94 -16.22 19.77
N THR A 133 11.68 -16.07 19.38
CA THR A 133 10.55 -16.16 20.32
C THR A 133 9.47 -17.10 19.82
N TRP A 134 9.10 -18.04 20.68
CA TRP A 134 7.89 -18.83 20.61
C TRP A 134 6.98 -18.45 21.78
N ILE A 135 5.71 -18.80 21.71
CA ILE A 135 4.77 -18.62 22.81
C ILE A 135 4.38 -20.00 23.36
N ASP A 136 4.45 -20.14 24.68
CA ASP A 136 3.81 -21.23 25.40
C ASP A 136 2.32 -20.91 25.54
N PRO A 137 1.42 -21.64 24.85
CA PRO A 137 -0.01 -21.36 24.90
C PRO A 137 -0.66 -21.70 26.24
N GLU A 138 -0.01 -22.48 27.11
CA GLU A 138 -0.51 -22.78 28.45
C GLU A 138 -0.10 -21.69 29.44
N ALA A 139 1.16 -21.24 29.37
CA ALA A 139 1.69 -20.19 30.25
C ALA A 139 1.34 -18.77 29.77
N MET A 140 0.90 -18.59 28.53
CA MET A 140 0.72 -17.30 27.86
C MET A 140 1.96 -16.41 28.00
N ALA A 141 3.13 -17.01 27.80
CA ALA A 141 4.42 -16.37 27.99
C ALA A 141 5.34 -16.66 26.80
N PRO A 142 6.27 -15.74 26.48
CA PRO A 142 7.30 -16.02 25.50
C PRO A 142 8.23 -17.11 26.03
N VAL A 143 8.81 -17.89 25.11
CA VAL A 143 9.82 -18.91 25.34
C VAL A 143 10.91 -18.68 24.31
N HIS A 144 12.15 -18.59 24.80
CA HIS A 144 13.33 -18.50 23.96
C HIS A 144 14.06 -19.84 23.95
N PRO A 145 14.47 -20.34 22.78
CA PRO A 145 15.19 -21.60 22.70
C PRO A 145 16.56 -21.49 23.36
N VAL A 146 16.92 -22.53 24.11
CA VAL A 146 18.22 -22.67 24.77
C VAL A 146 18.90 -23.96 24.32
N VAL A 147 20.23 -23.97 24.29
CA VAL A 147 21.02 -25.15 23.93
C VAL A 147 20.83 -26.24 24.99
N GLN A 148 20.48 -27.45 24.55
CA GLN A 148 20.22 -28.59 25.42
C GLN A 148 21.46 -28.92 26.28
N GLY A 149 21.24 -29.18 27.56
CA GLY A 149 22.29 -29.57 28.51
C GLY A 149 23.15 -28.43 29.06
N VAL A 150 23.25 -27.30 28.35
CA VAL A 150 24.02 -26.13 28.80
C VAL A 150 23.10 -25.01 29.30
N GLY A 151 21.91 -24.85 28.70
CA GLY A 151 20.90 -23.86 29.12
C GLY A 151 21.19 -22.43 28.64
N VAL A 152 22.06 -22.28 27.64
CA VAL A 152 22.44 -20.97 27.09
C VAL A 152 21.48 -20.59 25.95
N PRO A 153 20.99 -19.34 25.86
CA PRO A 153 20.07 -18.94 24.81
C PRO A 153 20.69 -18.98 23.41
N LEU A 154 19.83 -19.26 22.42
CA LEU A 154 20.12 -19.06 21.01
C LEU A 154 19.67 -17.65 20.57
N GLU A 155 20.48 -17.03 19.72
CA GLU A 155 20.28 -15.69 19.16
C GLU A 155 20.55 -15.72 17.65
N LEU A 156 20.06 -14.74 16.89
CA LEU A 156 20.32 -14.65 15.45
C LEU A 156 21.81 -14.33 15.19
N CYS A 157 22.48 -15.16 14.38
CA CYS A 157 23.87 -14.93 13.99
C CYS A 157 23.95 -13.88 12.87
N THR A 158 24.49 -12.70 13.18
CA THR A 158 24.76 -11.64 12.20
C THR A 158 26.24 -11.46 11.88
N ASP A 159 27.11 -12.31 12.43
CA ASP A 159 28.56 -12.26 12.22
C ASP A 159 28.96 -13.01 10.95
N ASP A 160 29.19 -12.26 9.87
CA ASP A 160 29.62 -12.80 8.57
C ASP A 160 30.99 -13.49 8.63
N ALA A 161 31.90 -13.04 9.51
CA ALA A 161 33.22 -13.64 9.62
C ALA A 161 33.13 -15.03 10.23
N LEU A 162 32.34 -15.16 11.30
CA LEU A 162 32.06 -16.44 11.94
C LEU A 162 31.37 -17.40 10.97
N LEU A 163 30.30 -16.97 10.29
CA LEU A 163 29.57 -17.81 9.33
C LEU A 163 30.49 -18.31 8.21
N ARG A 164 31.34 -17.44 7.68
CA ARG A 164 32.34 -17.81 6.67
C ARG A 164 33.37 -18.81 7.20
N GLU A 165 33.84 -18.65 8.43
CA GLU A 165 34.80 -19.56 9.07
C GLU A 165 34.24 -20.99 9.19
N VAL A 166 32.94 -21.11 9.51
CA VAL A 166 32.26 -22.41 9.62
C VAL A 166 31.69 -22.93 8.28
N GLY A 167 31.94 -22.23 7.18
CA GLY A 167 31.50 -22.62 5.83
C GLY A 167 30.01 -22.43 5.57
N LEU A 168 29.34 -21.56 6.33
CA LEU A 168 27.93 -21.20 6.15
C LEU A 168 27.80 -19.89 5.35
N PRO A 169 26.69 -19.70 4.62
CA PRO A 169 26.38 -18.44 3.96
C PRO A 169 26.36 -17.26 4.93
N GLU A 170 26.95 -16.14 4.52
CA GLU A 170 27.01 -14.90 5.29
C GLU A 170 25.62 -14.28 5.48
N TYR A 171 25.40 -13.63 6.62
CA TYR A 171 24.14 -12.98 6.94
C TYR A 171 23.89 -11.81 5.98
N SER A 172 24.86 -10.89 5.85
CA SER A 172 24.61 -9.59 5.20
C SER A 172 24.41 -9.66 3.68
N THR A 173 24.90 -10.72 3.03
CA THR A 173 24.90 -10.89 1.57
C THR A 173 23.91 -11.94 1.07
N THR A 174 23.21 -12.63 1.98
CA THR A 174 22.21 -13.65 1.63
C THR A 174 20.92 -13.46 2.43
N LEU A 175 19.93 -14.33 2.19
CA LEU A 175 18.71 -14.45 3.00
C LEU A 175 18.76 -15.62 4.00
N ALA A 176 19.90 -16.33 4.06
CA ALA A 176 20.10 -17.40 5.01
C ALA A 176 20.17 -16.84 6.43
N ARG A 177 19.53 -17.52 7.39
CA ARG A 177 19.54 -17.14 8.80
C ARG A 177 19.83 -18.35 9.66
N TYR A 178 20.78 -18.18 10.58
CA TYR A 178 21.16 -19.20 11.54
C TYR A 178 21.00 -18.65 12.95
N LEU A 179 20.45 -19.46 13.86
CA LEU A 179 20.55 -19.20 15.29
C LEU A 179 21.80 -19.85 15.84
N TRP A 180 22.43 -19.19 16.81
CA TRP A 180 23.64 -19.66 17.49
C TRP A 180 23.70 -19.11 18.91
N SER A 181 24.63 -19.60 19.72
CA SER A 181 24.88 -19.13 21.07
C SER A 181 26.23 -18.41 21.14
N PRO A 182 26.24 -17.08 21.33
CA PRO A 182 27.48 -16.30 21.42
C PRO A 182 28.43 -16.77 22.53
N GLU A 183 27.91 -17.31 23.63
CA GLU A 183 28.73 -17.77 24.76
C GLU A 183 29.51 -19.06 24.44
N MET A 184 29.02 -19.85 23.48
CA MET A 184 29.66 -21.11 23.05
C MET A 184 30.63 -20.91 21.88
N GLY A 185 30.57 -19.77 21.19
CA GLY A 185 31.48 -19.50 20.06
C GLY A 185 31.30 -20.52 18.92
N LEU A 186 32.42 -21.04 18.41
CA LEU A 186 32.47 -22.06 17.35
C LEU A 186 31.90 -23.43 17.78
N GLU A 187 31.76 -23.68 19.09
CA GLU A 187 31.15 -24.91 19.62
C GLU A 187 29.62 -24.84 19.63
N SER A 188 29.05 -23.67 19.31
CA SER A 188 27.60 -23.50 19.22
C SER A 188 27.00 -24.36 18.11
N PRO A 189 25.81 -24.97 18.33
CA PRO A 189 25.00 -25.42 17.21
C PRO A 189 24.58 -24.23 16.34
N PHE A 190 24.52 -24.42 15.02
CA PHE A 190 23.95 -23.46 14.08
C PHE A 190 22.60 -23.99 13.60
N VAL A 191 21.50 -23.31 13.94
CA VAL A 191 20.14 -23.76 13.61
C VAL A 191 19.60 -22.95 12.44
N PRO A 192 19.35 -23.55 11.26
CA PRO A 192 18.75 -22.85 10.13
C PRO A 192 17.28 -22.53 10.45
N VAL A 193 16.85 -21.28 10.20
CA VAL A 193 15.51 -20.81 10.61
C VAL A 193 14.66 -20.21 9.50
N THR A 194 15.14 -20.23 8.26
CA THR A 194 14.29 -19.93 7.09
C THR A 194 14.32 -21.12 6.14
N ARG A 195 13.26 -21.33 5.37
CA ARG A 195 13.16 -22.47 4.44
C ARG A 195 14.26 -22.50 3.40
N ALA A 196 14.73 -21.32 2.99
CA ALA A 196 15.79 -21.16 2.01
C ALA A 196 17.20 -21.33 2.61
N THR A 197 17.33 -21.46 3.94
CA THR A 197 18.64 -21.63 4.58
C THR A 197 19.16 -23.05 4.36
N PRO A 198 20.36 -23.23 3.78
CA PRO A 198 20.94 -24.55 3.58
C PRO A 198 21.15 -25.33 4.88
N GLU A 199 20.68 -26.57 4.93
CA GLU A 199 21.01 -27.55 5.98
C GLU A 199 22.33 -28.27 5.63
N THR A 200 23.41 -27.50 5.51
CA THR A 200 24.74 -28.03 5.17
C THR A 200 25.75 -27.83 6.29
N GLY A 201 26.78 -28.67 6.33
CA GLY A 201 27.93 -28.47 7.23
C GLY A 201 27.58 -28.66 8.71
N PRO A 202 27.92 -27.71 9.61
CA PRO A 202 27.72 -27.82 11.06
C PRO A 202 26.30 -27.49 11.53
N SER A 203 25.35 -27.33 10.61
CA SER A 203 23.96 -26.99 10.96
C SER A 203 23.20 -28.18 11.54
N VAL A 204 22.29 -27.90 12.49
CA VAL A 204 21.44 -28.90 13.16
C VAL A 204 20.00 -28.41 13.25
N SER A 205 19.04 -29.32 13.36
CA SER A 205 17.64 -28.94 13.56
C SER A 205 17.42 -28.27 14.93
N LEU A 206 16.36 -27.47 15.04
CA LEU A 206 15.98 -26.81 16.30
C LEU A 206 15.72 -27.83 17.42
N GLU A 207 15.04 -28.94 17.09
CA GLU A 207 14.77 -30.03 18.04
C GLU A 207 16.07 -30.67 18.53
N ALA A 208 17.04 -30.93 17.64
CA ALA A 208 18.34 -31.47 18.02
C ALA A 208 19.17 -30.51 18.88
N ALA A 209 19.06 -29.19 18.64
CA ALA A 209 19.80 -28.19 19.40
C ALA A 209 19.21 -27.93 20.80
N THR A 210 17.89 -28.02 20.94
CA THR A 210 17.17 -27.56 22.16
C THR A 210 16.57 -28.70 22.98
N GLY A 211 16.30 -29.86 22.36
CA GLY A 211 15.54 -30.95 22.97
C GLY A 211 14.07 -30.60 23.25
N GLU A 212 13.56 -29.47 22.72
CA GLU A 212 12.21 -28.98 22.98
C GLU A 212 11.19 -29.74 22.12
N THR A 213 10.27 -30.47 22.78
CA THR A 213 9.21 -31.24 22.12
C THR A 213 7.81 -30.66 22.39
N ARG A 214 7.70 -29.56 23.15
CA ARG A 214 6.41 -28.91 23.42
C ARG A 214 5.83 -28.29 22.15
N GLU A 215 4.50 -28.28 22.06
CA GLU A 215 3.78 -27.61 20.98
C GLU A 215 3.76 -26.08 21.23
N LEU A 216 4.89 -25.43 20.97
CA LEU A 216 5.03 -23.99 21.09
C LEU A 216 4.57 -23.27 19.82
N VAL A 217 4.04 -22.05 19.98
CA VAL A 217 3.53 -21.24 18.87
C VAL A 217 4.63 -20.31 18.35
N PRO A 218 5.08 -20.40 17.09
CA PRO A 218 6.17 -19.56 16.59
C PRO A 218 5.71 -18.12 16.39
N LEU A 219 6.23 -17.17 17.18
CA LEU A 219 5.96 -15.73 17.01
C LEU A 219 7.04 -15.04 16.18
N ASN A 220 8.32 -15.25 16.53
CA ASN A 220 9.46 -14.71 15.82
C ASN A 220 10.62 -15.71 15.83
N PRO A 221 10.46 -16.88 15.17
CA PRO A 221 11.44 -17.96 15.25
C PRO A 221 12.78 -17.60 14.62
N CYS A 222 12.80 -16.65 13.68
CA CYS A 222 14.00 -16.26 12.94
C CYS A 222 14.80 -15.11 13.60
N GLY A 223 14.36 -14.59 14.76
CA GLY A 223 14.96 -13.40 15.38
C GLY A 223 14.91 -12.16 14.49
N GLY A 224 13.89 -12.05 13.62
CA GLY A 224 13.71 -10.89 12.75
C GLY A 224 13.35 -9.63 13.54
N ARG A 225 13.65 -8.46 13.00
CA ARG A 225 13.22 -7.19 13.62
C ARG A 225 11.70 -7.12 13.73
N MET A 226 11.21 -6.34 14.70
CA MET A 226 9.78 -6.19 14.94
C MET A 226 9.36 -4.71 14.90
N LEU A 227 8.11 -4.45 14.51
CA LEU A 227 7.47 -3.14 14.61
C LEU A 227 6.16 -3.31 15.34
N VAL A 228 5.85 -2.38 16.24
CA VAL A 228 4.58 -2.34 16.95
C VAL A 228 3.87 -1.04 16.61
N ARG A 229 2.66 -1.13 16.09
CA ARG A 229 1.84 0.05 15.78
C ARG A 229 0.43 -0.08 16.30
N LEU A 230 -0.24 1.05 16.49
CA LEU A 230 -1.68 1.06 16.78
C LEU A 230 -2.46 0.42 15.62
N HIS A 231 -3.39 -0.46 15.97
CA HIS A 231 -4.30 -1.11 15.04
C HIS A 231 -5.50 -0.21 14.74
N ALA A 232 -5.76 0.02 13.45
CA ALA A 232 -7.00 0.62 12.98
C ALA A 232 -7.98 -0.51 12.64
N PRO A 233 -9.09 -0.66 13.39
CA PRO A 233 -9.90 -1.88 13.33
C PRO A 233 -10.70 -2.02 12.04
N MET A 234 -11.04 -0.91 11.40
CA MET A 234 -11.98 -0.89 10.29
C MET A 234 -11.27 -0.93 8.94
N ALA A 235 -11.68 -1.83 8.05
CA ALA A 235 -11.25 -1.78 6.65
C ALA A 235 -11.87 -0.58 5.93
N LEU A 236 -11.21 -0.07 4.90
CA LEU A 236 -11.73 1.09 4.16
C LEU A 236 -13.10 0.81 3.52
N GLU A 237 -13.32 -0.41 3.00
CA GLU A 237 -14.62 -0.81 2.45
C GLU A 237 -15.73 -0.83 3.51
N GLU A 238 -15.42 -1.26 4.73
CA GLU A 238 -16.37 -1.25 5.84
C GLU A 238 -16.73 0.17 6.24
N TYR A 239 -15.75 1.07 6.25
CA TYR A 239 -15.97 2.49 6.50
C TYR A 239 -16.84 3.15 5.42
N ASP A 240 -16.61 2.81 4.15
CA ASP A 240 -17.44 3.29 3.04
C ASP A 240 -18.89 2.81 3.18
N ARG A 241 -19.08 1.53 3.53
CA ARG A 241 -20.39 0.96 3.83
C ARG A 241 -21.09 1.66 5.00
N LEU A 242 -20.35 2.06 6.04
CA LEU A 242 -20.91 2.84 7.15
C LEU A 242 -21.34 4.24 6.72
N ILE A 243 -20.58 4.92 5.86
CA ILE A 243 -21.00 6.21 5.28
C ILE A 243 -22.32 6.05 4.50
N GLU A 244 -22.50 4.92 3.84
CA GLU A 244 -23.72 4.58 3.10
C GLU A 244 -24.90 4.15 3.99
N GLY A 245 -24.69 4.04 5.31
CA GLY A 245 -25.70 3.66 6.30
C GLY A 245 -25.77 2.16 6.63
N GLY A 246 -24.80 1.36 6.18
CA GLY A 246 -24.72 -0.06 6.51
C GLY A 246 -24.09 -0.34 7.88
N ALA A 247 -24.21 -1.59 8.34
CA ALA A 247 -23.64 -2.02 9.62
C ALA A 247 -22.15 -2.43 9.52
N TRP A 248 -21.44 -2.35 10.64
CA TRP A 248 -20.08 -2.86 10.78
C TRP A 248 -20.06 -4.19 11.54
N GLU A 249 -19.48 -5.22 10.92
CA GLU A 249 -19.44 -6.57 11.49
C GLU A 249 -18.19 -6.84 12.34
N GLY A 250 -17.19 -5.95 12.28
CA GLY A 250 -15.90 -6.12 12.94
C GLY A 250 -14.97 -7.15 12.26
N PRO A 251 -13.69 -7.19 12.69
CA PRO A 251 -12.72 -8.16 12.16
C PRO A 251 -13.07 -9.59 12.60
N ARG A 252 -12.52 -10.59 11.89
CA ARG A 252 -12.78 -12.02 12.14
C ARG A 252 -11.48 -12.80 12.32
N HIS A 253 -11.54 -13.86 13.13
CA HIS A 253 -10.51 -14.90 13.22
C HIS A 253 -11.14 -16.25 12.85
N GLY A 254 -10.74 -16.81 11.71
CA GLY A 254 -11.45 -17.93 11.09
C GLY A 254 -12.91 -17.56 10.80
N LYS A 255 -13.85 -18.29 11.39
CA LYS A 255 -15.30 -18.01 11.28
C LYS A 255 -15.84 -17.13 12.41
N SER A 256 -15.03 -16.84 13.41
CA SER A 256 -15.48 -16.16 14.63
C SER A 256 -15.27 -14.64 14.51
N PRO A 257 -16.28 -13.81 14.77
CA PRO A 257 -16.07 -12.37 14.89
C PRO A 257 -15.20 -12.06 16.11
N LEU A 258 -14.29 -11.11 15.98
CA LEU A 258 -13.52 -10.54 17.06
C LEU A 258 -14.21 -9.26 17.50
N PRO A 259 -14.79 -9.22 18.72
CA PRO A 259 -15.38 -8.01 19.27
C PRO A 259 -14.25 -7.06 19.69
N LEU A 260 -13.60 -6.42 18.73
CA LEU A 260 -12.75 -5.26 18.99
C LEU A 260 -13.66 -4.05 19.19
N ASP A 261 -13.21 -3.07 19.98
CA ASP A 261 -14.00 -1.89 20.29
C ASP A 261 -14.51 -1.24 19.01
N PRO A 262 -15.84 -1.15 18.83
CA PRO A 262 -16.38 -0.36 17.76
C PRO A 262 -16.00 1.10 17.98
N PRO A 263 -15.78 1.86 16.90
CA PRO A 263 -15.79 3.30 17.00
C PRO A 263 -17.22 3.75 17.33
N GLU A 264 -17.51 3.77 18.62
CA GLU A 264 -18.78 4.04 19.30
C GLU A 264 -19.96 3.11 18.91
N PRO A 265 -20.39 2.20 19.81
CA PRO A 265 -21.43 1.20 19.53
C PRO A 265 -22.85 1.76 19.40
N GLU A 266 -23.14 2.98 19.88
CA GLU A 266 -24.53 3.48 19.93
C GLU A 266 -25.04 4.08 18.61
N ALA A 267 -24.17 4.45 17.65
CA ALA A 267 -24.61 5.11 16.41
C ALA A 267 -25.01 4.15 15.27
N PHE A 268 -24.72 2.84 15.38
CA PHE A 268 -24.75 1.93 14.23
C PHE A 268 -25.51 0.61 14.45
N ALA A 269 -26.10 0.38 15.63
CA ALA A 269 -26.78 -0.87 15.96
C ALA A 269 -28.27 -0.91 15.53
N ASP A 270 -28.90 0.25 15.35
CA ASP A 270 -30.30 0.38 14.93
C ASP A 270 -30.38 1.19 13.61
N PRO A 271 -30.98 0.64 12.52
CA PRO A 271 -31.16 1.37 11.27
C PRO A 271 -31.90 2.71 11.41
N ASP A 272 -32.82 2.82 12.37
CA ASP A 272 -33.52 4.08 12.68
C ASP A 272 -32.62 5.07 13.45
N GLU A 273 -31.55 4.59 14.09
CA GLU A 273 -30.52 5.43 14.74
C GLU A 273 -29.29 5.69 13.85
N ALA A 274 -29.12 4.97 12.73
CA ALA A 274 -28.11 5.28 11.71
C ALA A 274 -28.30 6.71 11.13
N GLU A 275 -29.53 7.25 11.20
CA GLU A 275 -29.83 8.68 10.95
C GLU A 275 -29.05 9.64 11.86
N ARG A 276 -28.45 9.16 12.96
CA ARG A 276 -27.67 9.94 13.95
C ARG A 276 -26.15 9.85 13.77
N GLY A 277 -25.63 8.91 12.96
CA GLY A 277 -24.19 8.79 12.70
C GLY A 277 -23.64 9.90 11.79
N LEU A 278 -24.52 10.49 10.98
CA LEU A 278 -24.25 11.61 10.09
C LEU A 278 -24.80 12.94 10.68
N LEU A 279 -23.99 14.00 10.66
CA LEU A 279 -24.32 15.34 11.17
C LEU A 279 -25.61 15.90 10.54
N LEU A 280 -25.78 15.69 9.24
CA LEU A 280 -26.90 16.14 8.42
C LEU A 280 -27.89 15.01 8.14
N GLY A 281 -27.77 13.85 8.79
CA GLY A 281 -28.68 12.71 8.60
C GLY A 281 -30.15 13.08 8.77
N ARG A 282 -30.44 13.96 9.74
CA ARG A 282 -31.77 14.52 10.03
C ARG A 282 -32.33 15.47 8.98
N GLN A 283 -31.51 15.92 8.04
CA GLN A 283 -31.91 16.83 6.94
C GLN A 283 -32.40 16.06 5.71
N GLY A 284 -32.61 14.75 5.85
CA GLY A 284 -33.07 13.87 4.79
C GLY A 284 -32.00 13.56 3.74
N LYS A 285 -32.46 13.05 2.60
CA LYS A 285 -31.64 12.55 1.49
C LYS A 285 -30.54 13.53 1.06
N CYS A 286 -30.86 14.82 0.88
CA CYS A 286 -29.89 15.84 0.47
C CYS A 286 -28.75 16.03 1.47
N GLY A 287 -29.07 16.12 2.77
CA GLY A 287 -28.07 16.23 3.82
C GLY A 287 -27.12 15.05 3.84
N ARG A 288 -27.66 13.82 3.75
CA ARG A 288 -26.87 12.58 3.72
C ARG A 288 -25.96 12.49 2.49
N THR A 289 -26.48 12.79 1.30
CA THR A 289 -25.68 12.74 0.05
C THR A 289 -24.50 13.74 0.08
N VAL A 290 -24.74 14.98 0.52
CA VAL A 290 -23.69 16.01 0.62
C VAL A 290 -22.64 15.65 1.66
N GLU A 291 -23.08 15.13 2.81
CA GLU A 291 -22.17 14.69 3.86
C GLU A 291 -21.35 13.47 3.45
N ALA A 292 -21.97 12.46 2.83
CA ALA A 292 -21.30 11.29 2.31
C ALA A 292 -20.24 11.68 1.27
N LEU A 293 -20.56 12.60 0.35
CA LEU A 293 -19.58 13.15 -0.59
C LEU A 293 -18.36 13.75 0.12
N HIS A 294 -18.59 14.56 1.16
CA HIS A 294 -17.50 15.18 1.92
C HIS A 294 -16.64 14.14 2.63
N LEU A 295 -17.25 13.17 3.31
CA LEU A 295 -16.53 12.11 4.03
C LEU A 295 -15.74 11.20 3.08
N LYS A 296 -16.32 10.80 1.94
CA LYS A 296 -15.64 10.00 0.90
C LYS A 296 -14.47 10.77 0.26
N LEU A 297 -14.65 12.05 -0.08
CA LEU A 297 -13.55 12.89 -0.60
C LEU A 297 -12.44 13.11 0.44
N ARG A 298 -12.81 13.28 1.71
CA ARG A 298 -11.83 13.43 2.80
C ARG A 298 -11.01 12.15 2.97
N THR A 299 -11.67 11.01 2.88
CA THR A 299 -11.05 9.69 2.93
C THR A 299 -10.03 9.52 1.81
N LEU A 300 -10.41 9.86 0.57
CA LEU A 300 -9.49 9.85 -0.57
C LEU A 300 -8.30 10.80 -0.35
N ALA A 301 -8.55 12.03 0.12
CA ALA A 301 -7.49 13.00 0.39
C ALA A 301 -6.49 12.52 1.45
N GLN A 302 -6.98 11.89 2.52
CA GLN A 302 -6.12 11.30 3.55
C GLN A 302 -5.32 10.11 3.00
N ALA A 303 -5.93 9.26 2.15
CA ALA A 303 -5.22 8.15 1.51
C ALA A 303 -4.07 8.64 0.61
N VAL A 304 -4.31 9.67 -0.21
CA VAL A 304 -3.29 10.29 -1.08
C VAL A 304 -2.15 10.89 -0.24
N ASP A 305 -2.48 11.61 0.85
CA ASP A 305 -1.49 12.23 1.74
C ASP A 305 -0.62 11.19 2.48
N GLU A 306 -1.21 10.10 2.99
CA GLU A 306 -0.46 9.00 3.64
C GLU A 306 0.51 8.32 2.65
N VAL A 307 0.07 8.05 1.41
CA VAL A 307 0.93 7.47 0.36
C VAL A 307 2.06 8.44 -0.03
N ALA A 308 1.74 9.72 -0.21
CA ALA A 308 2.72 10.74 -0.57
C ALA A 308 3.81 10.88 0.50
N ARG A 309 3.43 10.89 1.79
CA ARG A 309 4.37 10.99 2.90
C ARG A 309 5.23 9.75 3.06
N LEU A 310 4.65 8.56 2.92
CA LEU A 310 5.43 7.33 3.01
C LEU A 310 6.43 7.27 1.85
N THR A 311 5.99 7.55 0.62
CA THR A 311 6.84 7.64 -0.57
C THR A 311 7.97 8.67 -0.40
N ALA A 312 7.67 9.84 0.15
CA ALA A 312 8.67 10.88 0.42
C ALA A 312 9.71 10.43 1.44
N SER A 313 9.28 9.69 2.47
CA SER A 313 10.13 9.27 3.58
C SER A 313 11.00 8.05 3.24
N THR A 314 10.48 7.12 2.44
CA THR A 314 11.19 5.89 2.05
C THR A 314 11.95 6.06 0.74
N GLY A 315 11.59 7.04 -0.09
CA GLY A 315 12.14 7.24 -1.42
C GLY A 315 11.70 6.18 -2.43
N ARG A 316 10.63 5.43 -2.14
CA ARG A 316 10.19 4.25 -2.90
C ARG A 316 8.69 4.32 -3.19
N PRO A 317 8.25 3.89 -4.38
CA PRO A 317 6.83 3.67 -4.63
C PRO A 317 6.36 2.44 -3.86
N LEU A 318 5.05 2.31 -3.65
CA LEU A 318 4.50 1.19 -2.88
C LEU A 318 4.24 -0.02 -3.79
N LEU A 319 3.67 0.24 -4.96
CA LEU A 319 3.41 -0.73 -6.04
C LEU A 319 2.60 -1.97 -5.63
N ASN A 320 1.93 -1.94 -4.49
CA ASN A 320 1.01 -2.97 -4.02
C ASN A 320 -0.34 -2.41 -3.53
N LEU A 321 -0.60 -1.11 -3.73
CA LEU A 321 -1.80 -0.46 -3.20
C LEU A 321 -3.11 -1.08 -3.71
N THR A 322 -3.98 -1.39 -2.76
CA THR A 322 -5.38 -1.77 -2.93
C THR A 322 -6.22 -1.04 -1.88
N ASP A 323 -7.53 -1.31 -1.82
CA ASP A 323 -8.37 -0.85 -0.71
C ASP A 323 -8.01 -1.51 0.64
N ALA A 324 -7.52 -2.76 0.63
CA ALA A 324 -7.05 -3.46 1.84
C ALA A 324 -5.78 -2.83 2.46
N SER A 325 -5.01 -2.08 1.67
CA SER A 325 -3.83 -1.35 2.13
C SER A 325 -4.19 -0.20 3.10
N PHE A 326 -5.46 0.17 3.20
CA PHE A 326 -5.94 1.26 4.05
C PHE A 326 -6.88 0.76 5.14
N ARG A 327 -6.69 1.27 6.36
CA ARG A 327 -7.60 1.08 7.49
C ARG A 327 -8.05 2.42 8.04
N VAL A 328 -9.17 2.42 8.75
CA VAL A 328 -9.76 3.63 9.33
C VAL A 328 -9.79 3.52 10.85
N PHE A 329 -9.15 4.49 11.50
CA PHE A 329 -9.45 4.78 12.90
C PHE A 329 -10.79 5.51 12.92
N GLY A 330 -11.77 5.02 13.66
CA GLY A 330 -12.91 5.86 13.98
C GLY A 330 -12.52 6.96 14.97
N ALA A 331 -13.47 7.84 15.28
CA ALA A 331 -13.27 8.75 16.40
C ALA A 331 -13.00 7.93 17.66
N GLY A 332 -11.86 8.17 18.32
CA GLY A 332 -11.81 7.94 19.76
C GLY A 332 -12.87 8.81 20.44
N ALA A 333 -13.22 8.54 21.70
CA ALA A 333 -14.20 9.26 22.51
C ALA A 333 -13.86 10.77 22.71
N GLY A 334 -13.81 11.52 21.62
CA GLY A 334 -13.50 12.93 21.51
C GLY A 334 -14.80 13.71 21.51
N VAL A 335 -14.97 14.56 22.51
CA VAL A 335 -16.20 15.28 22.76
C VAL A 335 -16.46 16.31 21.66
N GLY A 336 -17.55 16.14 20.89
CA GLY A 336 -18.22 17.24 20.18
C GLY A 336 -18.36 17.15 18.65
N LEU A 337 -17.81 16.13 17.98
CA LEU A 337 -18.04 15.87 16.55
C LEU A 337 -18.58 14.46 16.33
N PRO A 338 -19.44 14.21 15.33
CA PRO A 338 -19.87 12.86 14.98
C PRO A 338 -18.68 11.94 14.66
N SER A 339 -18.79 10.66 14.99
CA SER A 339 -17.66 9.72 14.96
C SER A 339 -17.01 9.59 13.58
N LEU A 340 -17.82 9.59 12.51
CA LEU A 340 -17.34 9.55 11.12
C LEU A 340 -16.55 10.81 10.72
N TRP A 341 -16.80 11.95 11.36
CA TRP A 341 -16.08 13.20 11.12
C TRP A 341 -14.73 13.28 11.82
N ALA A 342 -14.49 12.46 12.83
CA ALA A 342 -13.19 12.35 13.47
C ALA A 342 -12.39 11.14 12.96
N SER A 343 -12.90 10.44 11.93
CA SER A 343 -12.22 9.32 11.31
C SER A 343 -10.89 9.72 10.65
N ARG A 344 -9.98 8.74 10.62
CA ARG A 344 -8.66 8.89 10.01
C ARG A 344 -8.25 7.63 9.26
N VAL A 345 -7.95 7.80 7.98
CA VAL A 345 -7.31 6.78 7.15
C VAL A 345 -5.85 6.60 7.58
N SER A 346 -5.42 5.35 7.64
CA SER A 346 -4.04 4.98 7.89
C SER A 346 -3.60 3.94 6.87
N LEU A 347 -2.44 4.19 6.27
CA LEU A 347 -1.79 3.22 5.41
C LEU A 347 -1.18 2.10 6.27
N VAL A 348 -1.62 0.86 6.03
CA VAL A 348 -1.20 -0.32 6.80
C VAL A 348 -0.27 -1.25 6.04
N GLU A 349 0.03 -0.96 4.78
CA GLU A 349 0.99 -1.69 3.97
C GLU A 349 2.16 -0.80 3.54
N ALA A 350 3.37 -1.32 3.68
CA ALA A 350 4.61 -0.56 3.52
C ALA A 350 5.15 -0.51 2.08
N GLY A 351 4.45 -1.11 1.12
CA GLY A 351 4.93 -1.27 -0.25
C GLY A 351 5.85 -2.48 -0.44
N THR A 352 5.73 -3.16 -1.58
CA THR A 352 6.54 -4.33 -1.93
C THR A 352 7.63 -4.02 -2.95
N ALA A 353 7.66 -2.79 -3.48
CA ALA A 353 8.61 -2.39 -4.52
C ALA A 353 10.08 -2.66 -4.12
N VAL A 354 10.81 -3.47 -4.89
CA VAL A 354 12.25 -3.69 -4.68
C VAL A 354 13.03 -2.85 -5.65
N GLU A 355 13.97 -2.07 -5.12
CA GLU A 355 14.82 -1.23 -5.94
C GLU A 355 15.92 -2.08 -6.59
N LEU A 356 15.98 -2.06 -7.92
CA LEU A 356 17.05 -2.65 -8.71
C LEU A 356 17.91 -1.52 -9.27
N ALA A 357 19.20 -1.51 -8.90
CA ALA A 357 20.17 -0.59 -9.44
C ALA A 357 20.47 -0.94 -10.90
N LEU A 358 20.28 0.02 -11.81
CA LEU A 358 20.50 -0.16 -13.25
C LEU A 358 21.93 0.17 -13.69
N GLY A 359 22.73 0.77 -12.80
CA GLY A 359 24.12 1.17 -13.05
C GLY A 359 24.69 2.04 -11.92
N GLU A 360 25.90 2.55 -12.10
CA GLU A 360 26.62 3.33 -11.07
C GLU A 360 26.16 4.79 -10.98
N GLY A 361 25.38 5.26 -11.96
CA GLY A 361 24.86 6.63 -12.04
C GLY A 361 23.67 6.95 -11.14
N GLY A 362 23.28 6.05 -10.23
CA GLY A 362 22.13 6.22 -9.34
C GLY A 362 20.77 6.01 -10.02
N ALA A 363 20.74 5.46 -11.23
CA ALA A 363 19.50 5.08 -11.89
C ALA A 363 19.00 3.75 -11.32
N SER A 364 17.73 3.70 -10.96
CA SER A 364 17.07 2.49 -10.49
C SER A 364 15.69 2.29 -11.12
N CYS A 365 15.29 1.03 -11.19
CA CYS A 365 13.92 0.62 -11.43
C CYS A 365 13.35 -0.07 -10.19
N PHE A 366 12.03 -0.21 -10.16
CA PHE A 366 11.36 -0.92 -9.09
C PHE A 366 10.73 -2.20 -9.65
N LEU A 367 11.06 -3.31 -9.03
CA LEU A 367 10.49 -4.63 -9.29
C LEU A 367 9.34 -4.89 -8.32
N VAL A 368 8.38 -5.68 -8.78
CA VAL A 368 7.18 -6.06 -8.05
C VAL A 368 6.95 -7.57 -8.28
N PRO A 369 6.46 -8.33 -7.30
CA PRO A 369 6.04 -9.72 -7.53
C PRO A 369 5.00 -9.82 -8.65
N GLU A 370 5.10 -10.84 -9.52
CA GLU A 370 4.19 -10.99 -10.68
C GLU A 370 2.71 -11.10 -10.28
N GLU A 371 2.41 -11.70 -9.12
CA GLU A 371 1.04 -11.82 -8.59
C GLU A 371 0.40 -10.45 -8.33
N GLU A 372 1.20 -9.44 -7.97
CA GLU A 372 0.76 -8.07 -7.69
C GLU A 372 0.65 -7.19 -8.95
N LEU A 373 1.10 -7.71 -10.11
CA LEU A 373 0.93 -7.06 -11.42
C LEU A 373 -0.47 -7.28 -12.01
N GLN A 374 -1.29 -8.14 -11.39
CA GLN A 374 -2.64 -8.43 -11.86
C GLN A 374 -3.70 -7.74 -10.99
N GLY A 375 -4.63 -7.04 -11.63
CA GLY A 375 -5.79 -6.45 -10.94
C GLY A 375 -6.15 -5.05 -11.42
N ILE A 376 -7.34 -4.60 -11.05
CA ILE A 376 -7.90 -3.30 -11.44
C ILE A 376 -7.14 -2.10 -10.84
N PHE A 377 -6.46 -2.29 -9.70
CA PHE A 377 -5.65 -1.28 -9.03
C PHE A 377 -4.30 -1.03 -9.71
N ARG A 378 -3.95 -1.80 -10.73
CA ARG A 378 -2.77 -1.56 -11.56
C ARG A 378 -3.19 -0.95 -12.89
N PRO A 379 -2.46 0.05 -13.39
CA PRO A 379 -2.65 0.46 -14.77
C PRO A 379 -2.36 -0.73 -15.68
N ARG A 380 -2.99 -0.79 -16.85
CA ARG A 380 -2.64 -1.81 -17.86
C ARG A 380 -1.24 -1.52 -18.37
N VAL A 381 -0.24 -2.13 -17.74
CA VAL A 381 1.15 -2.04 -18.16
C VAL A 381 1.39 -3.08 -19.24
N ARG A 382 2.26 -2.75 -20.20
CA ARG A 382 2.69 -3.70 -21.23
C ARG A 382 3.43 -4.86 -20.55
N THR A 383 3.11 -6.09 -20.94
CA THR A 383 3.86 -7.27 -20.50
C THR A 383 5.31 -7.17 -20.97
N ALA A 384 6.24 -7.63 -20.14
CA ALA A 384 7.65 -7.70 -20.55
C ALA A 384 7.77 -8.48 -21.86
N VAL A 385 8.45 -7.89 -22.85
CA VAL A 385 8.67 -8.52 -24.15
C VAL A 385 10.08 -9.08 -24.17
N ARG A 386 10.20 -10.39 -24.31
CA ARG A 386 11.48 -11.09 -24.50
C ARG A 386 11.65 -11.45 -25.95
N GLY A 387 12.88 -11.33 -26.44
CA GLY A 387 13.14 -11.64 -27.83
C GLY A 387 14.62 -11.80 -28.13
N ARG A 388 14.88 -12.02 -29.41
CA ARG A 388 16.22 -11.90 -29.98
C ARG A 388 16.22 -10.83 -31.06
N GLY A 389 17.34 -10.15 -31.16
CA GLY A 389 17.55 -9.11 -32.17
C GLY A 389 19.01 -8.97 -32.55
N SER A 390 19.27 -7.94 -33.33
CA SER A 390 20.62 -7.50 -33.62
C SER A 390 20.86 -6.11 -33.03
N VAL A 391 22.04 -5.90 -32.45
CA VAL A 391 22.43 -4.60 -31.89
C VAL A 391 23.60 -4.06 -32.67
N ARG A 392 23.48 -2.81 -33.12
CA ARG A 392 24.60 -2.04 -33.68
C ARG A 392 25.04 -0.98 -32.70
N ILE A 393 26.25 -1.14 -32.16
CA ILE A 393 26.88 -0.16 -31.26
C ILE A 393 27.35 1.03 -32.10
N ARG A 394 26.91 2.24 -31.74
CA ARG A 394 27.30 3.50 -32.41
C ARG A 394 28.46 4.16 -31.71
N GLU A 395 28.38 4.18 -30.38
CA GLU A 395 29.32 4.89 -29.55
C GLU A 395 29.46 4.19 -28.20
N VAL A 396 30.69 4.21 -27.70
CA VAL A 396 31.07 3.76 -26.37
C VAL A 396 31.87 4.91 -25.77
N HIS A 397 31.49 5.39 -24.59
CA HIS A 397 32.18 6.50 -23.93
C HIS A 397 32.07 6.38 -22.42
N ALA A 398 33.03 6.96 -21.70
CA ALA A 398 32.98 7.06 -20.25
C ALA A 398 32.10 8.26 -19.84
N ASP A 399 31.15 8.05 -18.94
CA ASP A 399 30.29 9.12 -18.42
C ASP A 399 30.85 9.66 -17.09
N GLY A 400 31.87 10.53 -17.15
CA GLY A 400 32.24 11.41 -16.04
C GLY A 400 32.38 10.78 -14.64
N GLY A 401 32.83 9.52 -14.54
CA GLY A 401 32.96 8.78 -13.28
C GLY A 401 31.81 7.82 -12.93
N LYS A 402 30.79 7.70 -13.78
CA LYS A 402 29.61 6.81 -13.63
C LYS A 402 29.73 5.50 -14.43
N GLY A 403 30.93 5.13 -14.84
CA GLY A 403 31.18 3.95 -15.66
C GLY A 403 31.08 4.18 -17.18
N LEU A 404 31.05 3.08 -17.93
CA LEU A 404 30.99 3.07 -19.40
C LEU A 404 29.53 3.13 -19.88
N VAL A 405 29.25 3.99 -20.84
CA VAL A 405 27.95 4.13 -21.50
C VAL A 405 28.05 3.70 -22.96
N VAL A 406 27.07 2.92 -23.41
CA VAL A 406 26.96 2.38 -24.76
C VAL A 406 25.70 2.92 -25.42
N GLU A 407 25.85 3.57 -26.56
CA GLU A 407 24.73 4.01 -27.39
C GLU A 407 24.62 3.11 -28.63
N GLY A 408 23.41 2.63 -28.90
CA GLY A 408 23.19 1.62 -29.93
C GLY A 408 21.79 1.64 -30.55
N THR A 409 21.59 0.76 -31.52
CA THR A 409 20.27 0.49 -32.11
C THR A 409 20.01 -1.00 -32.05
N LEU A 410 18.91 -1.38 -31.42
CA LEU A 410 18.37 -2.74 -31.45
C LEU A 410 17.38 -2.84 -32.60
N SER A 411 17.56 -3.84 -33.46
CA SER A 411 16.63 -4.22 -34.52
C SER A 411 16.07 -5.60 -34.20
N THR A 412 14.75 -5.76 -34.26
CA THR A 412 14.07 -7.02 -33.95
C THR A 412 12.79 -7.17 -34.77
N ASP A 413 12.44 -8.43 -35.09
CA ASP A 413 11.18 -8.79 -35.73
C ASP A 413 10.03 -8.92 -34.71
N GLU A 414 10.35 -8.87 -33.41
CA GLU A 414 9.35 -8.87 -32.34
C GLU A 414 8.54 -7.57 -32.36
N ARG A 415 7.24 -7.66 -32.02
CA ARG A 415 6.38 -6.49 -31.87
C ARG A 415 6.68 -5.78 -30.55
N VAL A 416 7.73 -4.97 -30.54
CA VAL A 416 8.14 -4.21 -29.36
C VAL A 416 7.46 -2.84 -29.36
N GLY A 417 6.48 -2.68 -28.48
CA GLY A 417 6.00 -1.36 -28.08
C GLY A 417 6.72 -0.94 -26.80
N ALA A 418 7.77 -0.13 -26.88
CA ALA A 418 8.43 0.41 -25.69
C ALA A 418 7.97 1.86 -25.43
N ALA A 419 7.69 2.20 -24.17
CA ALA A 419 7.57 3.57 -23.73
C ALA A 419 8.97 4.19 -23.53
N SER A 420 9.05 5.52 -23.51
CA SER A 420 10.31 6.23 -23.26
C SER A 420 10.87 6.00 -21.85
N SER A 421 10.01 5.60 -20.92
CA SER A 421 10.35 5.22 -19.56
C SER A 421 10.91 3.79 -19.44
N ASP A 422 10.69 2.93 -20.43
CA ASP A 422 11.01 1.51 -20.31
C ASP A 422 12.53 1.25 -20.36
N VAL A 423 12.93 0.18 -19.67
CA VAL A 423 14.32 -0.27 -19.62
C VAL A 423 14.46 -1.52 -20.47
N VAL A 424 15.47 -1.55 -21.33
CA VAL A 424 15.84 -2.73 -22.11
C VAL A 424 17.06 -3.36 -21.46
N TRP A 425 16.91 -4.60 -21.00
CA TRP A 425 18.03 -5.45 -20.64
C TRP A 425 18.51 -6.19 -21.89
N LEU A 426 19.81 -6.14 -22.13
CA LEU A 426 20.49 -6.73 -23.28
C LEU A 426 21.59 -7.66 -22.78
N VAL A 427 21.69 -8.85 -23.38
CA VAL A 427 22.83 -9.75 -23.21
C VAL A 427 23.62 -9.77 -24.52
N LEU A 428 24.73 -9.04 -24.56
CA LEU A 428 25.56 -8.90 -25.75
C LEU A 428 26.64 -10.00 -25.80
N PRO A 429 26.65 -10.89 -26.82
CA PRO A 429 27.76 -11.79 -27.08
C PRO A 429 28.84 -11.04 -27.88
N VAL A 430 29.87 -10.54 -27.21
CA VAL A 430 30.96 -9.78 -27.86
C VAL A 430 32.28 -10.49 -27.61
N GLY A 431 32.93 -10.94 -28.69
CA GLY A 431 34.09 -11.81 -28.59
C GLY A 431 33.72 -13.18 -28.01
N ASP A 432 34.44 -13.63 -26.99
CA ASP A 432 34.18 -14.84 -26.20
C ASP A 432 33.42 -14.55 -24.89
N ARG A 433 32.86 -13.34 -24.75
CA ARG A 433 32.25 -12.83 -23.52
C ARG A 433 30.75 -12.57 -23.67
N ARG A 434 30.05 -12.62 -22.54
CA ARG A 434 28.65 -12.20 -22.41
C ARG A 434 28.58 -11.00 -21.50
N ILE A 435 28.11 -9.87 -22.04
CA ILE A 435 28.05 -8.60 -21.31
C ILE A 435 26.58 -8.19 -21.16
N ASP A 436 26.15 -8.02 -19.91
CA ASP A 436 24.81 -7.52 -19.58
C ASP A 436 24.79 -5.98 -19.59
N LEU A 437 23.86 -5.39 -20.33
CA LEU A 437 23.62 -3.95 -20.32
C LEU A 437 22.15 -3.65 -20.04
N TYR A 438 21.89 -2.64 -19.21
CA TYR A 438 20.58 -2.02 -19.08
C TYR A 438 20.58 -0.69 -19.83
N ALA A 439 19.54 -0.41 -20.60
CA ALA A 439 19.46 0.79 -21.42
C ALA A 439 18.06 1.42 -21.43
N SER A 440 18.00 2.75 -21.47
CA SER A 440 16.75 3.49 -21.69
C SER A 440 16.43 3.60 -23.17
N VAL A 441 15.13 3.60 -23.51
CA VAL A 441 14.66 3.85 -24.88
C VAL A 441 14.56 5.35 -25.14
N SER A 442 15.24 5.84 -26.18
CA SER A 442 15.14 7.25 -26.57
C SER A 442 13.81 7.52 -27.31
N ALA A 443 12.97 8.38 -26.71
CA ALA A 443 11.66 8.76 -27.24
C ALA A 443 11.70 9.48 -28.60
N ASP A 444 12.82 10.14 -28.91
CA ASP A 444 12.86 11.16 -29.97
C ASP A 444 12.80 10.60 -31.39
N ARG A 445 12.98 9.29 -31.60
CA ARG A 445 12.92 8.69 -32.94
C ARG A 445 12.51 7.21 -32.87
N ALA A 446 11.21 6.95 -32.77
CA ALA A 446 10.66 5.71 -33.32
C ALA A 446 10.94 5.74 -34.83
N MET A 447 12.04 5.12 -35.24
CA MET A 447 12.27 4.75 -36.64
C MET A 447 11.28 3.61 -36.99
N ALA A 448 11.24 3.19 -38.26
CA ALA A 448 10.34 2.14 -38.76
C ALA A 448 10.15 0.97 -37.77
N GLY A 449 8.92 0.43 -37.70
CA GLY A 449 8.55 -0.59 -36.72
C GLY A 449 9.57 -1.73 -36.63
N GLY A 450 10.12 -1.95 -35.43
CA GLY A 450 11.15 -2.96 -35.15
C GLY A 450 12.52 -2.40 -34.72
N GLU A 451 12.75 -1.08 -34.80
CA GLU A 451 14.01 -0.46 -34.36
C GLU A 451 13.86 0.37 -33.07
N LEU A 452 14.73 0.12 -32.08
CA LEU A 452 14.82 0.87 -30.83
C LEU A 452 16.20 1.53 -30.70
N ARG A 453 16.22 2.83 -30.42
CA ARG A 453 17.45 3.54 -30.04
C ARG A 453 17.66 3.43 -28.54
N LEU A 454 18.82 2.93 -28.16
CA LEU A 454 19.15 2.58 -26.79
C LEU A 454 20.35 3.40 -26.31
N LYS A 455 20.28 3.86 -25.07
CA LYS A 455 21.40 4.44 -24.33
C LYS A 455 21.55 3.68 -23.03
N SER A 456 22.68 2.99 -22.84
CA SER A 456 22.93 2.22 -21.63
C SER A 456 23.10 3.13 -20.42
N PHE A 457 22.75 2.61 -19.24
CA PHE A 457 23.19 3.20 -17.99
C PHE A 457 24.70 2.95 -17.83
N GLY A 458 25.38 3.87 -17.15
CA GLY A 458 26.80 3.75 -16.89
C GLY A 458 27.11 2.57 -15.96
N ARG A 459 28.04 1.70 -16.36
CA ARG A 459 28.41 0.49 -15.62
C ARG A 459 29.94 0.37 -15.49
N ALA A 460 30.42 -0.02 -14.31
CA ALA A 460 31.79 -0.50 -14.18
C ALA A 460 31.92 -1.85 -14.88
N LEU A 461 32.75 -1.86 -15.92
CA LEU A 461 33.10 -3.03 -16.70
C LEU A 461 34.60 -3.26 -16.55
N SER A 462 35.03 -4.52 -16.64
CA SER A 462 36.46 -4.84 -16.68
C SER A 462 37.10 -4.18 -17.91
N ASP A 463 38.41 -3.92 -17.86
CA ASP A 463 39.12 -3.35 -19.00
C ASP A 463 39.02 -4.24 -20.25
N GLU A 464 38.88 -5.56 -20.05
CA GLU A 464 38.64 -6.54 -21.11
C GLU A 464 37.24 -6.38 -21.74
N ASP A 465 36.19 -6.24 -20.93
CA ASP A 465 34.82 -5.99 -21.42
C ASP A 465 34.73 -4.65 -22.17
N ARG A 466 35.44 -3.62 -21.68
CA ARG A 466 35.53 -2.31 -22.36
C ARG A 466 36.19 -2.45 -23.73
N ALA A 467 37.33 -3.12 -23.80
CA ALA A 467 38.06 -3.32 -25.06
C ALA A 467 37.21 -4.12 -26.07
N ALA A 468 36.47 -5.13 -25.62
CA ALA A 468 35.57 -5.91 -26.45
C ALA A 468 34.44 -5.05 -27.04
N LEU A 469 33.79 -4.20 -26.22
CA LEU A 469 32.72 -3.30 -26.68
C LEU A 469 33.22 -2.24 -27.68
N GLU A 470 34.39 -1.65 -27.43
CA GLU A 470 35.02 -0.72 -28.38
C GLU A 470 35.40 -1.39 -29.70
N GLY A 471 35.93 -2.62 -29.64
CA GLY A 471 36.24 -3.41 -30.83
C GLY A 471 35.00 -3.79 -31.66
N ALA A 472 33.83 -3.88 -31.01
CA ALA A 472 32.55 -4.16 -31.67
C ALA A 472 31.81 -2.91 -32.17
N ARG A 473 32.41 -1.71 -32.01
CA ARG A 473 31.81 -0.45 -32.49
C ARG A 473 31.57 -0.50 -34.00
N GLY A 474 30.35 -0.18 -34.41
CA GLY A 474 29.94 -0.19 -35.83
C GLY A 474 29.62 -1.58 -36.40
N VAL A 475 29.96 -2.66 -35.69
CA VAL A 475 29.64 -4.04 -36.09
C VAL A 475 28.19 -4.36 -35.70
N LEU A 476 27.50 -5.12 -36.54
CA LEU A 476 26.19 -5.67 -36.21
C LEU A 476 26.38 -6.95 -35.38
N ILE A 477 25.96 -6.92 -34.13
CA ILE A 477 26.00 -8.08 -33.23
C ILE A 477 24.66 -8.81 -33.37
N GLU A 478 24.68 -10.04 -33.88
CA GLU A 478 23.48 -10.86 -34.06
C GLU A 478 23.17 -11.71 -32.82
N GLN A 479 21.94 -12.25 -32.75
CA GLN A 479 21.49 -13.15 -31.68
C GLN A 479 21.57 -12.54 -30.26
N VAL A 480 21.47 -11.22 -30.15
CA VAL A 480 21.39 -10.53 -28.87
C VAL A 480 20.06 -10.88 -28.22
N SER A 481 20.11 -11.46 -27.03
CA SER A 481 18.91 -11.68 -26.22
C SER A 481 18.55 -10.38 -25.53
N PHE A 482 17.27 -10.02 -25.55
CA PHE A 482 16.79 -8.81 -24.88
C PHE A 482 15.47 -9.05 -24.15
N GLU A 483 15.24 -8.21 -23.14
CA GLU A 483 13.98 -8.10 -22.41
C GLU A 483 13.64 -6.63 -22.22
N VAL A 484 12.43 -6.23 -22.60
CA VAL A 484 11.90 -4.90 -22.28
C VAL A 484 11.16 -4.98 -20.97
N ILE A 485 11.68 -4.29 -19.97
CA ILE A 485 11.16 -4.23 -18.60
C ILE A 485 10.39 -2.91 -18.46
N PRO A 486 9.06 -2.95 -18.25
CA PRO A 486 8.30 -1.74 -18.04
C PRO A 486 8.70 -1.07 -16.72
N LEU A 487 8.97 0.23 -16.76
CA LEU A 487 9.37 0.96 -15.57
C LEU A 487 8.14 1.34 -14.73
N LEU A 488 8.03 0.76 -13.54
CA LEU A 488 6.98 1.06 -12.59
C LEU A 488 7.47 2.08 -11.55
N ARG A 489 6.73 3.18 -11.38
CA ARG A 489 7.00 4.21 -10.36
C ARG A 489 5.70 4.65 -9.68
N SER A 490 5.77 5.69 -8.86
CA SER A 490 4.63 6.29 -8.15
C SER A 490 3.38 6.60 -8.99
N PRO A 491 3.43 6.85 -10.32
CA PRO A 491 2.21 6.93 -11.12
C PRO A 491 1.33 5.68 -11.04
N CYS A 492 1.92 4.49 -10.83
CA CYS A 492 1.16 3.27 -10.58
C CYS A 492 0.35 3.35 -9.28
N ASP A 493 0.92 3.94 -8.23
CA ASP A 493 0.22 4.17 -6.97
C ASP A 493 -0.86 5.25 -7.12
N MET A 494 -0.60 6.26 -7.96
CA MET A 494 -1.60 7.26 -8.33
C MET A 494 -2.81 6.64 -9.03
N HIS A 495 -2.58 5.71 -9.97
CA HIS A 495 -3.66 4.93 -10.59
C HIS A 495 -4.46 4.16 -9.55
N ALA A 496 -3.79 3.46 -8.62
CA ALA A 496 -4.47 2.72 -7.55
C ALA A 496 -5.34 3.65 -6.68
N LEU A 497 -4.87 4.86 -6.38
CA LEU A 497 -5.63 5.88 -5.67
C LEU A 497 -6.81 6.42 -6.51
N ALA A 498 -6.69 6.49 -7.84
CA ALA A 498 -7.80 6.86 -8.73
C ALA A 498 -8.90 5.79 -8.69
N VAL A 499 -8.51 4.51 -8.73
CA VAL A 499 -9.43 3.36 -8.60
C VAL A 499 -10.09 3.35 -7.23
N LEU A 500 -9.34 3.67 -6.17
CA LEU A 500 -9.90 3.83 -4.83
C LEU A 500 -10.93 4.96 -4.78
N GLY A 501 -10.64 6.11 -5.38
CA GLY A 501 -11.58 7.21 -5.49
C GLY A 501 -12.83 6.86 -6.29
N ALA A 502 -12.70 6.09 -7.37
CA ALA A 502 -13.81 5.55 -8.13
C ALA A 502 -14.65 4.57 -7.31
N LYS A 503 -14.02 3.69 -6.51
CA LYS A 503 -14.72 2.81 -5.56
C LYS A 503 -15.57 3.63 -4.59
N LEU A 504 -14.96 4.60 -3.91
CA LEU A 504 -15.63 5.43 -2.92
C LEU A 504 -16.77 6.25 -3.53
N LEU A 505 -16.58 6.86 -4.70
CA LEU A 505 -17.53 7.86 -5.21
C LEU A 505 -18.59 7.31 -6.17
N LEU A 506 -18.32 6.19 -6.86
CA LEU A 506 -19.08 5.77 -8.04
C LEU A 506 -19.54 4.31 -8.01
N ALA A 507 -18.86 3.44 -7.24
CA ALA A 507 -19.26 2.05 -7.11
C ALA A 507 -20.40 1.88 -6.10
N GLY A 508 -21.07 0.73 -6.17
CA GLY A 508 -22.15 0.37 -5.25
C GLY A 508 -22.56 -1.09 -5.44
N PRO A 509 -23.52 -1.60 -4.65
CA PRO A 509 -23.91 -3.01 -4.68
C PRO A 509 -24.40 -3.47 -6.06
N ASP A 510 -25.10 -2.61 -6.80
CA ASP A 510 -25.65 -2.92 -8.12
C ASP A 510 -24.69 -2.63 -9.28
N ARG A 511 -23.51 -2.07 -8.98
CA ARG A 511 -22.55 -1.69 -10.01
C ARG A 511 -21.11 -2.00 -9.60
N PRO A 512 -20.53 -3.09 -10.13
CA PRO A 512 -19.19 -3.49 -9.76
C PRO A 512 -18.16 -2.45 -10.21
N LEU A 513 -17.09 -2.34 -9.43
CA LEU A 513 -15.99 -1.39 -9.67
C LEU A 513 -15.35 -1.53 -11.06
N SER A 514 -15.31 -2.73 -11.64
CA SER A 514 -14.81 -2.94 -13.00
C SER A 514 -15.59 -2.14 -14.04
N VAL A 515 -16.93 -2.15 -13.96
CA VAL A 515 -17.81 -1.41 -14.89
C VAL A 515 -17.65 0.10 -14.68
N VAL A 516 -17.55 0.55 -13.43
CA VAL A 516 -17.29 1.96 -13.12
C VAL A 516 -15.96 2.42 -13.71
N LEU A 517 -14.92 1.60 -13.57
CA LEU A 517 -13.59 1.94 -14.05
C LEU A 517 -13.55 2.01 -15.58
N ASP A 518 -14.21 1.09 -16.28
CA ASP A 518 -14.32 1.13 -17.74
C ASP A 518 -14.98 2.44 -18.21
N GLU A 519 -16.05 2.87 -17.55
CA GLU A 519 -16.75 4.12 -17.88
C GLU A 519 -15.90 5.37 -17.55
N LEU A 520 -15.17 5.35 -16.44
CA LEU A 520 -14.22 6.42 -16.10
C LEU A 520 -13.09 6.51 -17.14
N MET A 521 -12.58 5.38 -17.61
CA MET A 521 -11.57 5.32 -18.67
C MET A 521 -12.15 5.79 -20.01
N SER A 522 -13.40 5.46 -20.33
CA SER A 522 -14.10 5.98 -21.51
C SER A 522 -14.29 7.50 -21.44
N LEU A 523 -14.62 8.06 -20.27
CA LEU A 523 -14.67 9.51 -20.07
C LEU A 523 -13.31 10.15 -20.34
N ALA A 524 -12.23 9.60 -19.77
CA ALA A 524 -10.88 10.09 -19.98
C ALA A 524 -10.48 10.07 -21.48
N GLY A 525 -10.84 9.00 -22.21
CA GLY A 525 -10.63 8.90 -23.65
C GLY A 525 -11.36 9.99 -24.44
N ARG A 526 -12.64 10.25 -24.16
CA ARG A 526 -13.39 11.32 -24.83
C ARG A 526 -12.80 12.71 -24.53
N LEU A 527 -12.33 12.94 -23.31
CA LEU A 527 -11.65 14.20 -22.94
C LEU A 527 -10.32 14.39 -23.67
N ALA A 528 -9.61 13.29 -23.98
CA ALA A 528 -8.36 13.32 -24.73
C ALA A 528 -8.59 13.63 -26.23
N GLU A 529 -9.68 13.14 -26.82
CA GLU A 529 -10.06 13.41 -28.21
C GLU A 529 -10.47 14.87 -28.45
N GLY A 530 -11.09 15.52 -27.45
CA GLY A 530 -11.60 16.90 -27.55
C GLY A 530 -10.52 17.99 -27.68
N GLY A 531 -9.24 17.67 -27.45
CA GLY A 531 -8.09 18.56 -27.66
C GLY A 531 -7.91 19.68 -26.62
N GLY A 532 -6.70 19.76 -26.05
CA GLY A 532 -6.13 20.97 -25.43
C GLY A 532 -6.49 21.29 -23.96
N HIS A 533 -5.49 21.80 -23.22
CA HIS A 533 -5.60 22.28 -21.83
C HIS A 533 -6.24 23.67 -21.67
N GLU A 534 -6.66 24.31 -22.76
CA GLU A 534 -7.16 25.69 -22.71
C GLU A 534 -8.52 25.78 -22.00
N THR A 535 -9.36 24.76 -22.14
CA THR A 535 -10.64 24.68 -21.42
C THR A 535 -10.46 23.86 -20.13
N PRO A 536 -10.92 24.38 -18.98
CA PRO A 536 -10.94 23.63 -17.73
C PRO A 536 -11.57 22.25 -17.89
N ILE A 537 -11.00 21.24 -17.23
CA ILE A 537 -11.49 19.86 -17.35
C ILE A 537 -12.95 19.72 -16.90
N GLU A 538 -13.37 20.52 -15.91
CA GLU A 538 -14.74 20.56 -15.42
C GLU A 538 -15.75 20.94 -16.51
N ASP A 539 -15.43 21.95 -17.32
CA ASP A 539 -16.31 22.44 -18.38
C ASP A 539 -16.38 21.43 -19.53
N ARG A 540 -15.26 20.75 -19.83
CA ARG A 540 -15.25 19.66 -20.81
C ARG A 540 -16.05 18.45 -20.34
N ILE A 541 -15.98 18.10 -19.06
CA ILE A 541 -16.83 17.05 -18.48
C ILE A 541 -18.31 17.43 -18.56
N ALA A 542 -18.64 18.69 -18.24
CA ALA A 542 -20.02 19.19 -18.37
C ALA A 542 -20.54 19.04 -19.80
N ALA A 543 -19.76 19.42 -20.81
CA ALA A 543 -20.13 19.27 -22.21
C ALA A 543 -20.38 17.79 -22.59
N VAL A 544 -19.55 16.86 -22.12
CA VAL A 544 -19.74 15.42 -22.35
C VAL A 544 -21.05 14.92 -21.74
N PHE A 545 -21.39 15.39 -20.54
CA PHE A 545 -22.64 15.02 -19.85
C PHE A 545 -23.88 15.62 -20.54
N ASP A 546 -23.77 16.84 -21.07
CA ASP A 546 -24.85 17.50 -21.81
C ASP A 546 -25.10 16.83 -23.18
N GLU A 547 -24.06 16.27 -23.81
CA GLU A 547 -24.18 15.53 -25.08
C GLU A 547 -24.88 14.18 -24.93
N ASP A 548 -24.63 13.46 -23.84
CA ASP A 548 -25.14 12.10 -23.63
C ASP A 548 -25.59 11.87 -22.18
N PRO A 549 -26.92 11.85 -21.93
CA PRO A 549 -27.49 11.67 -20.59
C PRO A 549 -27.07 10.36 -19.90
N ARG A 550 -26.62 9.35 -20.65
CA ARG A 550 -26.12 8.08 -20.08
C ARG A 550 -24.94 8.30 -19.15
N TRP A 551 -24.18 9.39 -19.30
CA TRP A 551 -23.10 9.74 -18.38
C TRP A 551 -23.58 10.05 -16.96
N ILE A 552 -24.81 10.54 -16.80
CA ILE A 552 -25.39 10.80 -15.48
C ILE A 552 -25.69 9.48 -14.78
N GLU A 553 -26.27 8.52 -15.49
CA GLU A 553 -26.47 7.16 -14.99
C GLU A 553 -25.13 6.47 -14.74
N ALA A 554 -24.13 6.74 -15.58
CA ALA A 554 -22.84 6.09 -15.54
C ALA A 554 -21.95 6.59 -14.38
N LEU A 555 -21.82 7.91 -14.27
CA LEU A 555 -20.81 8.59 -13.47
C LEU A 555 -21.40 9.77 -12.68
N GLY A 556 -22.73 9.85 -12.52
CA GLY A 556 -23.38 10.86 -11.68
C GLY A 556 -23.29 10.56 -10.18
N PRO A 557 -23.66 11.52 -9.31
CA PRO A 557 -23.56 11.40 -7.84
C PRO A 557 -24.62 10.47 -7.22
N LEU A 558 -25.14 9.52 -7.99
CA LEU A 558 -26.29 8.68 -7.64
C LEU A 558 -25.99 7.61 -6.60
N ARG A 559 -24.70 7.30 -6.40
CA ARG A 559 -24.20 6.16 -5.61
C ARG A 559 -23.45 6.57 -4.35
N LEU A 560 -23.55 7.83 -3.95
CA LEU A 560 -22.91 8.32 -2.73
C LEU A 560 -23.53 7.75 -1.45
N THR A 561 -24.76 7.25 -1.53
CA THR A 561 -25.52 6.66 -0.41
C THR A 561 -26.26 5.41 -0.91
N SER A 562 -26.65 4.52 0.01
CA SER A 562 -27.48 3.35 -0.31
C SER A 562 -28.91 3.71 -0.75
N GLU A 563 -29.36 4.92 -0.43
CA GLU A 563 -30.65 5.45 -0.89
C GLU A 563 -30.64 5.69 -2.40
N GLY A 564 -31.60 5.10 -3.12
CA GLY A 564 -31.77 5.30 -4.55
C GLY A 564 -31.96 6.78 -4.91
N VAL A 565 -31.06 7.32 -5.71
CA VAL A 565 -31.18 8.63 -6.35
C VAL A 565 -31.53 8.41 -7.82
N GLU A 566 -32.57 9.06 -8.31
CA GLU A 566 -32.90 9.05 -9.74
C GLU A 566 -31.95 9.98 -10.52
N PRO A 567 -31.55 9.64 -11.77
CA PRO A 567 -30.65 10.47 -12.58
C PRO A 567 -31.04 11.95 -12.66
N GLY A 568 -32.34 12.26 -12.79
CA GLY A 568 -32.84 13.63 -12.86
C GLY A 568 -32.76 14.42 -11.55
N GLU A 569 -32.60 13.74 -10.40
CA GLU A 569 -32.48 14.37 -9.07
C GLU A 569 -31.02 14.63 -8.67
N ALA A 570 -30.07 13.93 -9.30
CA ALA A 570 -28.66 13.86 -8.88
C ALA A 570 -28.03 15.24 -8.64
N PHE A 571 -28.15 16.13 -9.62
CA PHE A 571 -27.55 17.47 -9.57
C PHE A 571 -28.39 18.48 -8.79
N GLY A 572 -29.60 18.10 -8.36
CA GLY A 572 -30.36 18.82 -7.34
C GLY A 572 -29.82 18.57 -5.93
N LEU A 573 -29.15 17.44 -5.69
CA LEU A 573 -28.56 17.08 -4.40
C LEU A 573 -27.09 17.53 -4.30
N VAL A 574 -26.31 17.36 -5.36
CA VAL A 574 -24.89 17.72 -5.41
C VAL A 574 -24.65 18.73 -6.54
N PRO A 575 -24.07 19.91 -6.27
CA PRO A 575 -23.75 20.87 -7.32
C PRO A 575 -22.83 20.26 -8.39
N SER A 576 -23.24 20.37 -9.67
CA SER A 576 -22.54 19.78 -10.81
C SER A 576 -21.06 20.21 -10.89
N GLY A 577 -20.76 21.49 -10.63
CA GLY A 577 -19.38 21.99 -10.62
C GLY A 577 -18.48 21.36 -9.55
N VAL A 578 -19.04 20.94 -8.40
CA VAL A 578 -18.30 20.18 -7.38
C VAL A 578 -18.07 18.76 -7.85
N TRP A 579 -19.12 18.13 -8.42
CA TRP A 579 -19.07 16.77 -8.93
C TRP A 579 -18.08 16.60 -10.09
N PHE A 580 -18.15 17.47 -11.10
CA PHE A 580 -17.24 17.43 -12.25
C PHE A 580 -15.79 17.71 -11.84
N SER A 581 -15.56 18.52 -10.81
CA SER A 581 -14.22 18.72 -10.27
C SER A 581 -13.71 17.46 -9.54
N ALA A 582 -14.56 16.68 -8.88
CA ALA A 582 -14.21 15.37 -8.32
C ALA A 582 -13.87 14.36 -9.44
N LEU A 583 -14.72 14.22 -10.46
CA LEU A 583 -14.44 13.36 -11.62
C LEU A 583 -13.15 13.76 -12.35
N GLY A 584 -12.97 15.06 -12.60
CA GLY A 584 -11.76 15.58 -13.23
C GLY A 584 -10.51 15.32 -12.38
N THR A 585 -10.64 15.28 -11.05
CA THR A 585 -9.53 14.88 -10.17
C THR A 585 -9.18 13.40 -10.36
N LEU A 586 -10.17 12.50 -10.44
CA LEU A 586 -9.93 11.07 -10.72
C LEU A 586 -9.26 10.87 -12.08
N VAL A 587 -9.74 11.57 -13.13
CA VAL A 587 -9.13 11.49 -14.48
C VAL A 587 -7.67 11.92 -14.46
N LYS A 588 -7.34 13.00 -13.74
CA LYS A 588 -5.96 13.48 -13.58
C LYS A 588 -5.03 12.47 -12.91
N MET A 589 -5.58 11.59 -12.07
CA MET A 589 -4.83 10.54 -11.38
C MET A 589 -4.57 9.29 -12.24
N LEU A 590 -5.16 9.17 -13.44
CA LEU A 590 -4.97 8.04 -14.34
C LEU A 590 -3.75 8.27 -15.25
N PRO A 591 -2.63 7.55 -15.11
CA PRO A 591 -1.43 7.76 -15.92
C PRO A 591 -1.67 7.47 -17.39
N GLY A 592 -1.30 8.41 -18.27
CA GLY A 592 -1.39 8.24 -19.72
C GLY A 592 -2.80 8.15 -20.30
N ALA A 593 -3.84 8.47 -19.52
CA ALA A 593 -5.21 8.47 -20.00
C ALA A 593 -5.52 9.63 -20.97
N GLY A 594 -4.76 10.73 -20.88
CA GLY A 594 -4.89 11.87 -21.77
C GLY A 594 -3.91 12.99 -21.40
N PRO A 595 -3.99 14.15 -22.07
CA PRO A 595 -3.14 15.29 -21.76
C PRO A 595 -3.34 15.77 -20.31
N ASP A 596 -4.54 15.66 -19.75
CA ASP A 596 -4.87 16.11 -18.40
C ASP A 596 -4.24 15.31 -17.27
N SER A 597 -3.79 14.08 -17.54
CA SER A 597 -3.12 13.22 -16.57
C SER A 597 -1.89 13.91 -15.97
N VAL A 598 -1.67 13.75 -14.66
CA VAL A 598 -0.48 14.29 -13.99
C VAL A 598 0.81 13.67 -14.52
N SER A 599 0.74 12.43 -14.98
CA SER A 599 1.85 11.64 -15.50
C SER A 599 1.49 11.05 -16.87
N ARG A 600 2.45 11.05 -17.80
CA ARG A 600 2.26 10.56 -19.18
C ARG A 600 2.18 9.05 -19.28
N ASP A 601 2.83 8.34 -18.36
CA ASP A 601 2.87 6.88 -18.32
C ASP A 601 3.15 6.37 -16.88
N PRO A 602 3.03 5.06 -16.63
CA PRO A 602 3.27 4.46 -15.31
C PRO A 602 4.69 4.64 -14.72
N GLY A 603 5.67 5.02 -15.54
CA GLY A 603 7.06 5.28 -15.16
C GLY A 603 7.45 6.76 -15.10
N ASP A 604 6.54 7.68 -15.43
CA ASP A 604 6.79 9.13 -15.53
C ASP A 604 6.83 9.82 -14.15
N ALA A 605 7.86 9.51 -13.36
CA ALA A 605 8.19 10.20 -12.13
C ALA A 605 9.70 10.50 -12.04
N ARG A 606 10.05 11.65 -11.46
CA ARG A 606 11.43 12.10 -11.35
C ARG A 606 12.21 11.22 -10.36
N PRO A 607 13.45 10.78 -10.69
CA PRO A 607 14.33 10.15 -9.71
C PRO A 607 14.52 11.02 -8.47
N GLY A 608 14.40 10.44 -7.27
CA GLY A 608 14.47 11.17 -5.99
C GLY A 608 13.26 12.06 -5.66
N GLY A 609 12.33 12.26 -6.60
CA GLY A 609 11.14 13.10 -6.45
C GLY A 609 9.84 12.33 -6.64
N LEU A 610 9.83 11.03 -6.30
CA LEU A 610 8.70 10.14 -6.54
C LEU A 610 7.38 10.61 -5.92
N HIS A 611 7.44 11.29 -4.77
CA HIS A 611 6.29 11.83 -4.06
C HIS A 611 5.70 13.12 -4.67
N LEU A 612 6.45 13.82 -5.51
CA LEU A 612 6.02 15.13 -6.03
C LEU A 612 4.81 15.03 -6.97
N ILE A 613 4.57 13.84 -7.55
CA ILE A 613 3.40 13.63 -8.40
C ILE A 613 2.08 13.78 -7.63
N TYR A 614 2.09 13.64 -6.30
CA TYR A 614 0.89 13.73 -5.47
C TYR A 614 0.49 15.17 -5.16
N GLU A 615 1.42 16.13 -5.20
CA GLU A 615 1.18 17.51 -4.78
C GLU A 615 0.00 18.18 -5.52
N PRO A 616 -0.11 18.11 -6.87
CA PRO A 616 -1.22 18.73 -7.58
C PRO A 616 -2.58 18.12 -7.21
N ILE A 617 -2.59 16.83 -6.87
CA ILE A 617 -3.81 16.11 -6.49
C ILE A 617 -4.21 16.46 -5.05
N ILE A 618 -3.25 16.55 -4.14
CA ILE A 618 -3.47 16.97 -2.75
C ILE A 618 -4.06 18.39 -2.73
N GLU A 619 -3.51 19.32 -3.49
CA GLU A 619 -4.03 20.69 -3.59
C GLU A 619 -5.49 20.70 -4.09
N ARG A 620 -5.76 19.95 -5.16
CA ARG A 620 -7.09 19.89 -5.78
C ARG A 620 -8.14 19.26 -4.86
N LEU A 621 -7.78 18.17 -4.18
CA LEU A 621 -8.64 17.56 -3.15
C LEU A 621 -8.86 18.53 -1.98
N GLY A 622 -7.83 19.28 -1.56
CA GLY A 622 -7.96 20.34 -0.56
C GLY A 622 -9.01 21.40 -0.93
N LEU A 623 -9.00 21.87 -2.18
CA LEU A 623 -10.02 22.81 -2.69
C LEU A 623 -11.42 22.19 -2.70
N LEU A 624 -11.55 20.93 -3.12
CA LEU A 624 -12.81 20.18 -3.07
C LEU A 624 -13.35 20.02 -1.65
N LEU A 625 -12.48 19.78 -0.68
CA LEU A 625 -12.86 19.67 0.74
C LEU A 625 -13.35 21.00 1.30
N VAL A 626 -12.73 22.12 0.93
CA VAL A 626 -13.21 23.45 1.31
C VAL A 626 -14.61 23.70 0.73
N ARG A 627 -14.82 23.39 -0.56
CA ARG A 627 -16.11 23.55 -1.23
C ARG A 627 -17.20 22.68 -0.61
N THR A 628 -16.95 21.39 -0.42
CA THR A 628 -17.93 20.47 0.18
C THR A 628 -18.22 20.79 1.64
N ARG A 629 -17.23 21.24 2.42
CA ARG A 629 -17.46 21.73 3.79
C ARG A 629 -18.41 22.93 3.81
N SER A 630 -18.30 23.84 2.83
CA SER A 630 -19.23 24.98 2.74
C SER A 630 -20.67 24.57 2.47
N LEU A 631 -20.89 23.43 1.80
CA LEU A 631 -22.23 22.85 1.59
C LEU A 631 -22.84 22.29 2.88
N ILE A 632 -22.00 21.95 3.86
CA ILE A 632 -22.43 21.37 5.14
C ILE A 632 -22.74 22.46 6.18
N VAL A 633 -22.00 23.56 6.15
CA VAL A 633 -22.09 24.66 7.13
C VAL A 633 -23.01 25.80 6.66
N ILE A 634 -23.91 25.56 5.70
CA ILE A 634 -24.80 26.61 5.17
C ILE A 634 -25.68 27.18 6.30
N ASP A 635 -25.82 28.51 6.32
CA ASP A 635 -26.77 29.25 7.18
C ASP A 635 -28.21 28.82 6.84
N TRP A 636 -28.71 27.87 7.63
CA TRP A 636 -30.02 27.23 7.46
C TRP A 636 -31.19 28.21 7.45
N ASN A 637 -31.02 29.39 8.05
CA ASN A 637 -32.04 30.45 8.01
C ASN A 637 -32.25 30.98 6.59
N TYR A 638 -31.16 31.15 5.84
CA TYR A 638 -31.19 31.68 4.48
C TYR A 638 -31.87 30.70 3.51
N ASN A 639 -31.58 29.41 3.64
CA ASN A 639 -32.23 28.36 2.84
C ASN A 639 -33.70 28.14 3.22
N ARG A 640 -34.10 28.36 4.49
CA ARG A 640 -35.51 28.33 4.90
C ARG A 640 -36.28 29.51 4.33
N GLU A 641 -35.66 30.69 4.26
CA GLU A 641 -36.25 31.86 3.60
C GLU A 641 -36.38 31.65 2.10
N ILE A 642 -35.32 31.21 1.40
CA ILE A 642 -35.38 30.96 -0.04
C ILE A 642 -36.40 29.85 -0.36
N ASN A 643 -36.39 28.74 0.37
CA ASN A 643 -37.41 27.70 0.19
C ASN A 643 -38.80 28.19 0.55
N GLY A 644 -38.94 29.07 1.55
CA GLY A 644 -40.21 29.71 1.90
C GLY A 644 -40.73 30.62 0.77
N VAL A 645 -39.85 31.37 0.12
CA VAL A 645 -40.15 32.21 -1.04
C VAL A 645 -40.53 31.34 -2.25
N LEU A 646 -39.76 30.30 -2.54
CA LEU A 646 -40.03 29.36 -3.63
C LEU A 646 -41.36 28.61 -3.42
N ARG A 647 -41.64 28.15 -2.19
CA ARG A 647 -42.93 27.52 -1.86
C ARG A 647 -44.10 28.47 -2.04
N ARG A 648 -43.97 29.74 -1.59
CA ARG A 648 -45.01 30.77 -1.80
C ARG A 648 -45.25 31.04 -3.29
N PHE A 649 -44.19 31.07 -4.09
CA PHE A 649 -44.28 31.24 -5.54
C PHE A 649 -44.96 30.05 -6.22
N MET A 650 -44.60 28.82 -5.82
CA MET A 650 -45.17 27.59 -6.39
C MET A 650 -46.60 27.31 -5.93
N SER A 651 -46.98 27.71 -4.71
CA SER A 651 -48.32 27.50 -4.17
C SER A 651 -49.33 28.59 -4.55
N GLY A 652 -48.93 29.61 -5.32
CA GLY A 652 -49.80 30.72 -5.72
C GLY A 652 -50.32 31.59 -4.56
N LEU A 653 -49.70 31.51 -3.39
CA LEU A 653 -50.10 32.31 -2.22
C LEU A 653 -49.46 33.69 -2.33
N ALA A 654 -50.19 34.62 -2.96
CA ALA A 654 -49.86 36.04 -2.91
C ALA A 654 -49.76 36.52 -1.45
N PRO A 655 -48.87 37.48 -1.13
CA PRO A 655 -48.85 38.06 0.20
C PRO A 655 -50.22 38.69 0.46
N SER A 656 -50.93 38.19 1.47
CA SER A 656 -52.07 38.88 2.03
C SER A 656 -51.56 40.20 2.59
N GLY A 657 -51.79 41.28 1.85
CA GLY A 657 -51.61 42.63 2.37
C GLY A 657 -52.58 42.83 3.53
N ALA A 658 -52.04 42.78 4.75
CA ALA A 658 -52.60 43.37 5.96
C ALA A 658 -51.53 43.30 7.05
N ASP A 659 -50.73 44.35 7.20
CA ASP A 659 -50.91 45.26 8.32
C ASP A 659 -49.98 46.47 8.18
N ALA A 660 -50.58 47.63 8.39
CA ALA A 660 -49.97 48.95 8.54
C ALA A 660 -49.40 49.12 9.95
#